data_AF-A0A9D5UCV4-F1
#
_entry.id   AF-A0A9D5UCV4-F1
#
_cell.length_a   1.000
_cell.length_b   1.000
_cell.length_c   1.000
_cell.angle_alpha   90.00
_cell.angle_beta   90.00
_cell.angle_gamma   90.00
#
_symmetry.space_group_name_H-M   'P 1'
#
loop_
_entity.id
_entity.type
_entity.pdbx_description
1 polymer ?
#
loop_
_entity_poly.entity_id
_entity_poly.type
_entity_poly.pdbx_seq_one_letter_code
_entity_poly.pdbx_strand_id
1 'polypeptide(L)'
;MALRPRLRRRAELASRLADAGAPVWARAILTSGGDPATVGDSHDASTAWDIAAARTWLSELHATSDVAHLMERAHEEATDLRVLITDLASRSARVRLKQNTKDRQRKALEVWLQATRRAGKGTGKNAPRFLAQARAALPEAMGSVPVWIMPIYRVLENFDPRVSEPFDVVIVDESSQCDLLSLGVLALGEKSVVVGDDKQTSPQAVGIKTDRIFDLQNQFIGDLPGKALLTMDESLYSISGRAFPSTILLREHFRCVPEIIAFSNRYYSGKVLPLREVTVPQIGEPLRAVHVTDGASVRVGSHRTNRREAEVLVDQIADCVADPRYDGLTFGVVTMMSGPQAQIIEAMLVERLGTEEYENRKLRVGTPPVFQGDERNIIFLSVVADDNSYAATRPIHEQWANVAASRAQDQLWVFYSVDPATLNAQDQRRLLIEHVRDGGKRKNHIDLFELTESKFERDVLTRMLERGYDVEPQHRVGAYRIDFVATVGEGERLAIECDGDSFHGPDKWDDDVRRQRVLERLGWNFWRVRASAFYLDPEEAMQPLWERLETLKRRAAESAERRQAQEERLAAQRLARLEREAERAAQATAPSASTPSAEVHRPDSAPRLAPETGSTVTSRPDSTARAGEVMPTTPSMEAPAADIRRWALQNGIPVGGRGRLSPEVKEAYIRAQVTQPNAQVSRVNPTTRHRVEIDRPRTPLERPGVPEFAASTGESSPTREELEDAWATGRRYQLDHSGAVYPRGGGIDLMSAIGRDAALPIVNAMRRARPAGGTFKRSRSGVLVTYKNGAPLFVMRVPPESWFSGEP
;
A
#
# COMPACT_ATOMS: atom_id res chain seq x y z
N MET A 1 -34.30 17.25 -82.94
CA MET A 1 -33.24 16.20 -82.95
C MET A 1 -31.97 16.57 -82.16
N ALA A 2 -31.64 17.84 -81.91
CA ALA A 2 -30.38 18.27 -81.28
C ALA A 2 -30.20 17.97 -79.76
N LEU A 3 -31.27 17.70 -79.02
CA LEU A 3 -31.23 17.47 -77.55
C LEU A 3 -30.91 16.01 -77.15
N ARG A 4 -31.21 15.04 -78.02
CA ARG A 4 -31.03 13.60 -77.74
C ARG A 4 -29.57 13.23 -77.42
N PRO A 5 -28.56 13.72 -78.16
CA PRO A 5 -27.15 13.46 -77.84
C PRO A 5 -26.73 14.05 -76.49
N ARG A 6 -27.20 15.25 -76.14
CA ARG A 6 -26.89 15.91 -74.87
C ARG A 6 -27.50 15.17 -73.67
N LEU A 7 -28.75 14.69 -73.79
CA LEU A 7 -29.40 13.89 -72.76
C LEU A 7 -28.69 12.54 -72.54
N ARG A 8 -28.26 11.88 -73.63
CA ARG A 8 -27.44 10.66 -73.54
C ARG A 8 -26.12 10.93 -72.84
N ARG A 9 -25.42 12.02 -73.21
CA ARG A 9 -24.15 12.40 -72.57
C ARG A 9 -24.33 12.71 -71.08
N ARG A 10 -25.40 13.40 -70.70
CA ARG A 10 -25.73 13.67 -69.29
C ARG A 10 -25.94 12.37 -68.51
N ALA A 11 -26.72 11.44 -69.05
CA ALA A 11 -26.97 10.14 -68.40
C ALA A 11 -25.69 9.30 -68.28
N GLU A 12 -24.86 9.28 -69.32
CA GLU A 12 -23.55 8.61 -69.32
C GLU A 12 -22.61 9.18 -68.23
N LEU A 13 -22.50 10.52 -68.14
CA LEU A 13 -21.65 11.16 -67.14
C LEU A 13 -22.17 10.92 -65.72
N ALA A 14 -23.49 10.93 -65.51
CA ALA A 14 -24.07 10.61 -64.21
C ALA A 14 -23.83 9.15 -63.81
N SER A 15 -23.93 8.20 -64.75
CA SER A 15 -23.58 6.79 -64.50
C SER A 15 -22.11 6.68 -64.10
N ARG A 16 -21.20 7.26 -64.88
CA ARG A 16 -19.77 7.23 -64.57
C ARG A 16 -19.44 7.79 -63.19
N LEU A 17 -20.13 8.85 -62.77
CA LEU A 17 -19.96 9.46 -61.45
C LEU A 17 -20.50 8.54 -60.33
N ALA A 18 -21.64 7.89 -60.55
CA ALA A 18 -22.19 6.92 -59.63
C ALA A 18 -21.31 5.65 -59.52
N ASP A 19 -20.85 5.13 -60.66
CA ASP A 19 -19.99 3.95 -60.77
C ASP A 19 -18.60 4.19 -60.15
N ALA A 20 -18.15 5.45 -60.13
CA ALA A 20 -16.92 5.86 -59.44
C ALA A 20 -17.10 5.97 -57.90
N GLY A 21 -18.29 5.68 -57.36
CA GLY A 21 -18.56 5.68 -55.92
C GLY A 21 -19.32 6.90 -55.40
N ALA A 22 -19.86 7.77 -56.28
CA ALA A 22 -20.61 8.97 -55.88
C ALA A 22 -22.12 8.92 -56.21
N PRO A 23 -22.87 7.83 -55.92
CA PRO A 23 -24.25 7.67 -56.39
C PRO A 23 -25.21 8.73 -55.82
N VAL A 24 -24.98 9.18 -54.58
CA VAL A 24 -25.76 10.23 -53.93
C VAL A 24 -25.54 11.59 -54.61
N TRP A 25 -24.29 11.93 -54.92
CA TRP A 25 -23.94 13.19 -55.58
C TRP A 25 -24.41 13.21 -57.04
N ALA A 26 -24.24 12.10 -57.77
CA ALA A 26 -24.78 11.94 -59.10
C ALA A 26 -26.30 12.12 -59.13
N ARG A 27 -27.02 11.55 -58.16
CA ARG A 27 -28.47 11.74 -58.01
C ARG A 27 -28.81 13.19 -57.70
N ALA A 28 -28.10 13.84 -56.77
CA ALA A 28 -28.32 15.23 -56.39
C ALA A 28 -28.13 16.19 -57.58
N ILE A 29 -27.11 15.98 -58.41
CA ILE A 29 -26.88 16.74 -59.66
C ILE A 29 -28.03 16.53 -60.64
N LEU A 30 -28.51 15.30 -60.78
CA LEU A 30 -29.62 15.01 -61.68
C LEU A 30 -30.95 15.63 -61.23
N THR A 31 -31.24 15.62 -59.92
CA THR A 31 -32.49 16.14 -59.36
C THR A 31 -32.52 17.65 -59.22
N SER A 32 -31.40 18.28 -58.85
CA SER A 32 -31.30 19.73 -58.70
C SER A 32 -31.04 20.48 -60.01
N GLY A 33 -30.66 19.75 -61.07
CA GLY A 33 -30.19 20.36 -62.31
C GLY A 33 -28.77 20.94 -62.22
N GLY A 34 -28.01 20.60 -61.16
CA GLY A 34 -26.68 21.14 -60.92
C GLY A 34 -26.68 22.47 -60.18
N ASP A 35 -27.71 22.74 -59.38
CA ASP A 35 -27.78 23.92 -58.52
C ASP A 35 -26.61 23.93 -57.51
N PRO A 36 -25.69 24.91 -57.57
CA PRO A 36 -24.53 24.98 -56.69
C PRO A 36 -24.88 24.99 -55.19
N ALA A 37 -26.07 25.49 -54.81
CA ALA A 37 -26.51 25.46 -53.41
C ALA A 37 -26.79 24.03 -52.91
N THR A 38 -27.11 23.11 -53.83
CA THR A 38 -27.42 21.71 -53.50
C THR A 38 -26.22 20.80 -53.72
N VAL A 39 -25.41 21.03 -54.77
CA VAL A 39 -24.35 20.10 -55.19
C VAL A 39 -22.93 20.61 -54.96
N GLY A 40 -22.78 21.83 -54.46
CA GLY A 40 -21.49 22.50 -54.25
C GLY A 40 -20.93 23.15 -55.52
N ASP A 41 -19.87 23.94 -55.37
CA ASP A 41 -19.14 24.50 -56.50
C ASP A 41 -18.34 23.40 -57.21
N SER A 42 -18.41 23.38 -58.53
CA SER A 42 -17.63 22.50 -59.39
C SER A 42 -16.10 22.65 -59.23
N HIS A 43 -15.61 23.82 -58.78
CA HIS A 43 -14.19 24.04 -58.55
C HIS A 43 -13.68 23.29 -57.32
N ASP A 44 -14.53 23.09 -56.32
CA ASP A 44 -14.21 22.38 -55.08
C ASP A 44 -14.50 20.87 -55.18
N ALA A 45 -15.03 20.41 -56.32
CA ALA A 45 -15.43 19.03 -56.57
C ALA A 45 -14.35 17.99 -56.19
N SER A 46 -13.09 18.24 -56.56
CA SER A 46 -11.99 17.32 -56.25
C SER A 46 -11.74 17.27 -54.74
N THR A 47 -11.69 18.42 -54.08
CA THR A 47 -11.46 18.50 -52.64
C THR A 47 -12.62 17.90 -51.85
N ALA A 48 -13.86 18.15 -52.27
CA ALA A 48 -15.06 17.56 -51.68
C ALA A 48 -15.05 16.02 -51.81
N TRP A 49 -14.61 15.52 -52.97
CA TRP A 49 -14.41 14.08 -53.19
C TRP A 49 -13.36 13.49 -52.27
N ASP A 50 -12.19 14.12 -52.17
CA ASP A 50 -11.09 13.67 -51.30
C ASP A 50 -11.52 13.66 -49.83
N ILE A 51 -12.26 14.70 -49.38
CA ILE A 51 -12.84 14.76 -48.03
C ILE A 51 -13.87 13.64 -47.81
N ALA A 52 -14.75 13.39 -48.78
CA ALA A 52 -15.76 12.34 -48.68
C ALA A 52 -15.13 10.94 -48.65
N ALA A 53 -14.11 10.70 -49.48
CA ALA A 53 -13.34 9.46 -49.47
C ALA A 53 -12.60 9.27 -48.14
N ALA A 54 -11.96 10.32 -47.62
CA ALA A 54 -11.28 10.29 -46.33
C ALA A 54 -12.26 10.03 -45.17
N ARG A 55 -13.43 10.68 -45.16
CA ARG A 55 -14.50 10.45 -44.17
C ARG A 55 -15.03 9.02 -44.21
N THR A 56 -15.24 8.48 -45.40
CA THR A 56 -15.73 7.10 -45.58
C THR A 56 -14.69 6.11 -45.05
N TRP A 57 -13.42 6.28 -45.43
CA TRP A 57 -12.33 5.44 -44.96
C TRP A 57 -12.15 5.51 -43.42
N LEU A 58 -12.23 6.71 -42.83
CA LEU A 58 -12.18 6.90 -41.38
C LEU A 58 -13.38 6.23 -40.67
N SER A 59 -14.58 6.37 -41.22
CA SER A 59 -15.79 5.76 -40.67
C SER A 59 -15.69 4.23 -40.67
N GLU A 60 -15.18 3.64 -41.76
CA GLU A 60 -14.94 2.18 -41.86
C GLU A 60 -13.89 1.70 -40.85
N LEU A 61 -12.84 2.50 -40.63
CA LEU A 61 -11.78 2.19 -39.68
C LEU A 61 -12.28 2.18 -38.23
N HIS A 62 -13.17 3.12 -37.86
CA HIS A 62 -13.78 3.14 -36.52
C HIS A 62 -14.88 2.10 -36.37
N ALA A 63 -15.65 1.80 -37.42
CA ALA A 63 -16.69 0.76 -37.38
C ALA A 63 -16.13 -0.66 -37.17
N THR A 64 -14.88 -0.91 -37.57
CA THR A 64 -14.24 -2.23 -37.45
C THR A 64 -13.49 -2.44 -36.13
N SER A 65 -13.19 -1.38 -35.39
CA SER A 65 -12.28 -1.42 -34.24
C SER A 65 -12.85 -0.64 -33.05
N ASP A 66 -13.59 -1.31 -32.18
CA ASP A 66 -14.01 -0.73 -30.89
C ASP A 66 -12.85 -0.80 -29.89
N VAL A 67 -11.93 0.15 -30.03
CA VAL A 67 -10.75 0.28 -29.18
C VAL A 67 -11.14 0.52 -27.73
N ALA A 68 -12.23 1.26 -27.47
CA ALA A 68 -12.71 1.52 -26.12
C ALA A 68 -13.15 0.23 -25.43
N HIS A 69 -13.93 -0.61 -26.12
CA HIS A 69 -14.33 -1.91 -25.62
C HIS A 69 -13.12 -2.85 -25.40
N LEU A 70 -12.14 -2.86 -26.31
CA LEU A 70 -10.93 -3.67 -26.14
C LEU A 70 -10.09 -3.23 -24.95
N MET A 71 -10.01 -1.93 -24.67
CA MET A 71 -9.30 -1.41 -23.50
C MET A 71 -10.00 -1.74 -22.18
N GLU A 72 -11.33 -1.57 -22.12
CA GLU A 72 -12.13 -1.95 -20.94
C GLU A 72 -11.98 -3.45 -20.65
N ARG A 73 -12.10 -4.29 -21.67
CA ARG A 73 -11.84 -5.74 -21.54
C ARG A 73 -10.43 -6.05 -21.06
N ALA A 74 -9.42 -5.37 -21.57
CA ALA A 74 -8.03 -5.57 -21.12
C ALA A 74 -7.86 -5.19 -19.64
N HIS A 75 -8.55 -4.16 -19.15
CA HIS A 75 -8.54 -3.75 -17.76
C HIS A 75 -9.27 -4.76 -16.85
N GLU A 76 -10.43 -5.25 -17.26
CA GLU A 76 -11.17 -6.32 -16.58
C GLU A 76 -10.32 -7.61 -16.49
N GLU A 77 -9.77 -8.07 -17.60
CA GLU A 77 -8.92 -9.27 -17.66
C GLU A 77 -7.65 -9.12 -16.80
N ALA A 78 -7.05 -7.93 -16.76
CA ALA A 78 -5.89 -7.66 -15.90
C ALA A 78 -6.25 -7.70 -14.40
N THR A 79 -7.44 -7.21 -14.04
CA THR A 79 -7.96 -7.27 -12.67
C THR A 79 -8.21 -8.70 -12.23
N ASP A 80 -8.85 -9.50 -13.08
CA ASP A 80 -9.10 -10.93 -12.84
C ASP A 80 -7.79 -11.71 -12.72
N LEU A 81 -6.82 -11.44 -13.59
CA LEU A 81 -5.50 -12.05 -13.52
C LEU A 81 -4.82 -11.78 -12.18
N ARG A 82 -4.90 -10.54 -11.65
CA ARG A 82 -4.33 -10.19 -10.35
C ARG A 82 -4.98 -10.97 -9.20
N VAL A 83 -6.31 -11.11 -9.23
CA VAL A 83 -7.06 -11.89 -8.23
C VAL A 83 -6.66 -13.37 -8.30
N LEU A 84 -6.62 -13.94 -9.51
CA LEU A 84 -6.25 -15.34 -9.73
C LEU A 84 -4.80 -15.63 -9.30
N ILE A 85 -3.84 -14.76 -9.62
CA ILE A 85 -2.44 -14.90 -9.18
C ILE A 85 -2.36 -14.89 -7.65
N THR A 86 -3.09 -13.98 -6.99
CA THR A 86 -3.10 -13.86 -5.53
C THR A 86 -3.68 -15.11 -4.87
N ASP A 87 -4.79 -15.64 -5.41
CA ASP A 87 -5.41 -16.87 -4.93
C ASP A 87 -4.52 -18.08 -5.18
N LEU A 88 -3.94 -18.21 -6.37
CA LEU A 88 -3.02 -19.30 -6.72
C LEU A 88 -1.78 -19.29 -5.82
N ALA A 89 -1.15 -18.14 -5.60
CA ALA A 89 0.01 -18.02 -4.73
C ALA A 89 -0.34 -18.42 -3.29
N SER A 90 -1.47 -17.93 -2.78
CA SER A 90 -1.97 -18.26 -1.43
C SER A 90 -2.25 -19.76 -1.27
N ARG A 91 -2.91 -20.38 -2.26
CA ARG A 91 -3.20 -21.82 -2.24
C ARG A 91 -1.94 -22.65 -2.37
N SER A 92 -1.03 -22.27 -3.27
CA SER A 92 0.24 -22.97 -3.48
C SER A 92 1.09 -22.95 -2.20
N ALA A 93 1.17 -21.81 -1.52
CA ALA A 93 1.86 -21.70 -0.23
C ALA A 93 1.24 -22.60 0.84
N ARG A 94 -0.10 -22.64 0.95
CA ARG A 94 -0.82 -23.51 1.91
C ARG A 94 -0.66 -25.00 1.61
N VAL A 95 -0.73 -25.39 0.34
CA VAL A 95 -0.52 -26.78 -0.09
C VAL A 95 0.91 -27.21 0.22
N ARG A 96 1.90 -26.38 -0.12
CA ARG A 96 3.31 -26.66 0.18
C ARG A 96 3.56 -26.77 1.68
N LEU A 97 2.97 -25.90 2.49
CA LEU A 97 3.02 -25.99 3.96
C LEU A 97 2.47 -27.35 4.43
N LYS A 98 1.29 -27.75 3.95
CA LYS A 98 0.67 -29.04 4.32
C LYS A 98 1.52 -30.24 3.88
N GLN A 99 2.11 -30.19 2.70
CA GLN A 99 2.96 -31.27 2.17
C GLN A 99 4.32 -31.36 2.88
N ASN A 100 4.90 -30.21 3.26
CA ASN A 100 6.19 -30.13 3.94
C ASN A 100 6.07 -30.40 5.44
N THR A 101 4.88 -30.37 6.03
CA THR A 101 4.70 -30.63 7.46
C THR A 101 4.73 -32.14 7.74
N LYS A 102 5.92 -32.74 7.84
CA LYS A 102 6.07 -34.08 8.42
C LYS A 102 5.87 -34.01 9.94
N ASP A 103 5.25 -35.01 10.55
CA ASP A 103 4.96 -35.04 12.01
C ASP A 103 6.18 -34.74 12.88
N ARG A 104 7.35 -35.17 12.43
CA ARG A 104 8.65 -34.93 13.07
C ARG A 104 9.02 -33.44 13.11
N GLN A 105 8.92 -32.76 11.97
CA GLN A 105 9.29 -31.34 11.86
C GLN A 105 8.27 -30.45 12.60
N ARG A 106 6.99 -30.83 12.60
CA ARG A 106 5.95 -30.17 13.41
C ARG A 106 6.25 -30.25 14.91
N LYS A 107 6.66 -31.42 15.41
CA LYS A 107 7.07 -31.58 16.81
C LYS A 107 8.30 -30.73 17.14
N ALA A 108 9.30 -30.70 16.26
CA ALA A 108 10.48 -29.84 16.43
C ALA A 108 10.10 -28.35 16.46
N LEU A 109 9.16 -27.92 15.61
CA LEU A 109 8.64 -26.56 15.60
C LEU A 109 7.88 -26.21 16.89
N GLU A 110 7.06 -27.12 17.42
CA GLU A 110 6.37 -26.94 18.71
C GLU A 110 7.36 -26.86 19.87
N VAL A 111 8.40 -27.70 19.88
CA VAL A 111 9.49 -27.64 20.87
C VAL A 111 10.21 -26.29 20.80
N TRP A 112 10.54 -25.82 19.60
CA TRP A 112 11.17 -24.51 19.40
C TRP A 112 10.27 -23.37 19.90
N LEU A 113 8.99 -23.35 19.54
CA LEU A 113 8.01 -22.34 19.98
C LEU A 113 7.88 -22.29 21.50
N GLN A 114 7.79 -23.45 22.15
CA GLN A 114 7.69 -23.52 23.61
C GLN A 114 8.99 -23.07 24.29
N ALA A 115 10.14 -23.49 23.77
CA ALA A 115 11.44 -23.10 24.29
C ALA A 115 11.67 -21.58 24.17
N THR A 116 11.36 -20.99 23.01
CA THR A 116 11.46 -19.53 22.77
C THR A 116 10.51 -18.75 23.68
N ARG A 117 9.25 -19.20 23.85
CA ARG A 117 8.30 -18.56 24.79
C ARG A 117 8.79 -18.61 26.24
N ARG A 118 9.36 -19.74 26.68
CA ARG A 118 9.88 -19.90 28.04
C ARG A 118 11.18 -19.13 28.28
N ALA A 119 12.00 -18.94 27.25
CA ALA A 119 13.17 -18.07 27.33
C ALA A 119 12.77 -16.58 27.53
N GLY A 120 11.64 -16.16 26.98
CA GLY A 120 11.10 -14.81 27.14
C GLY A 120 12.09 -13.73 26.71
N LYS A 121 12.33 -12.74 27.58
CA LYS A 121 13.32 -11.67 27.36
C LYS A 121 14.78 -12.09 27.57
N GLY A 122 15.06 -13.37 27.84
CA GLY A 122 16.43 -13.86 28.05
C GLY A 122 17.01 -13.59 29.45
N THR A 123 16.25 -12.96 30.35
CA THR A 123 16.74 -12.49 31.67
C THR A 123 16.55 -13.49 32.82
N GLY A 124 15.84 -14.60 32.60
CA GLY A 124 15.59 -15.60 33.63
C GLY A 124 16.75 -16.58 33.82
N LYS A 125 16.93 -17.13 35.04
CA LYS A 125 17.96 -18.13 35.36
C LYS A 125 18.00 -19.34 34.40
N ASN A 126 16.83 -19.76 33.89
CA ASN A 126 16.71 -20.90 32.97
C ASN A 126 16.68 -20.49 31.48
N ALA A 127 16.72 -19.19 31.17
CA ALA A 127 16.64 -18.71 29.80
C ALA A 127 17.78 -19.25 28.90
N PRO A 128 19.04 -19.35 29.35
CA PRO A 128 20.10 -19.95 28.54
C PRO A 128 19.80 -21.41 28.16
N ARG A 129 19.20 -22.18 29.08
CA ARG A 129 18.82 -23.58 28.84
C ARG A 129 17.72 -23.70 27.81
N PHE A 130 16.69 -22.85 27.88
CA PHE A 130 15.62 -22.82 26.90
C PHE A 130 16.09 -22.33 25.53
N LEU A 131 17.01 -21.36 25.47
CA LEU A 131 17.62 -20.93 24.20
C LEU A 131 18.46 -22.05 23.57
N ALA A 132 19.23 -22.81 24.36
CA ALA A 132 19.95 -23.97 23.87
C ALA A 132 19.01 -25.05 23.33
N GLN A 133 17.88 -25.29 24.01
CA GLN A 133 16.85 -26.22 23.54
C GLN A 133 16.16 -25.75 22.25
N ALA A 134 15.90 -24.45 22.11
CA ALA A 134 15.40 -23.86 20.88
C ALA A 134 16.40 -24.08 19.73
N ARG A 135 17.68 -23.72 19.94
CA ARG A 135 18.75 -23.93 18.95
C ARG A 135 18.87 -25.39 18.50
N ALA A 136 18.77 -26.35 19.42
CA ALA A 136 18.84 -27.77 19.09
C ALA A 136 17.65 -28.26 18.25
N ALA A 137 16.45 -27.71 18.47
CA ALA A 137 15.24 -28.10 17.73
C ALA A 137 15.13 -27.42 16.36
N LEU A 138 15.84 -26.32 16.14
CA LEU A 138 15.67 -25.47 14.97
C LEU A 138 16.01 -26.15 13.64
N PRO A 139 17.15 -26.86 13.47
CA PRO A 139 17.49 -27.46 12.17
C PRO A 139 16.41 -28.41 11.66
N GLU A 140 15.79 -29.16 12.58
CA GLU A 140 14.69 -30.07 12.27
C GLU A 140 13.36 -29.34 12.03
N ALA A 141 13.16 -28.17 12.64
CA ALA A 141 11.98 -27.33 12.45
C ALA A 141 12.01 -26.53 11.15
N MET A 142 13.20 -26.18 10.61
CA MET A 142 13.36 -25.29 9.44
C MET A 142 12.50 -25.70 8.26
N GLY A 143 12.50 -26.98 7.89
CA GLY A 143 11.74 -27.50 6.75
C GLY A 143 10.21 -27.51 6.93
N SER A 144 9.69 -27.19 8.12
CA SER A 144 8.24 -27.11 8.37
C SER A 144 7.61 -25.83 7.85
N VAL A 145 8.40 -24.76 7.73
CA VAL A 145 7.89 -23.40 7.45
C VAL A 145 8.57 -22.87 6.19
N PRO A 146 7.80 -22.44 5.17
CA PRO A 146 8.38 -22.00 3.89
C PRO A 146 9.06 -20.62 3.97
N VAL A 147 8.77 -19.82 5.00
CA VAL A 147 9.28 -18.45 5.17
C VAL A 147 9.55 -18.18 6.65
N TRP A 148 10.75 -17.68 6.96
CA TRP A 148 11.14 -17.26 8.31
C TRP A 148 11.36 -15.75 8.34
N ILE A 149 10.67 -15.05 9.24
CA ILE A 149 10.78 -13.59 9.41
C ILE A 149 11.29 -13.31 10.83
N MET A 150 12.53 -12.84 10.94
CA MET A 150 13.22 -12.69 12.22
C MET A 150 14.18 -11.48 12.19
N PRO A 151 14.37 -10.76 13.31
CA PRO A 151 15.44 -9.77 13.42
C PRO A 151 16.83 -10.41 13.28
N ILE A 152 17.82 -9.67 12.75
CA ILE A 152 19.18 -10.18 12.46
C ILE A 152 19.83 -10.85 13.67
N TYR A 153 19.78 -10.24 14.86
CA TYR A 153 20.38 -10.84 16.06
C TYR A 153 19.77 -12.21 16.40
N ARG A 154 18.46 -12.40 16.14
CA ARG A 154 17.81 -13.70 16.32
C ARG A 154 18.24 -14.68 15.24
N VAL A 155 18.46 -14.24 14.01
CA VAL A 155 18.97 -15.10 12.95
C VAL A 155 20.34 -15.65 13.34
N LEU A 156 21.28 -14.78 13.73
CA LEU A 156 22.63 -15.17 14.15
C LEU A 156 22.64 -16.03 15.43
N GLU A 157 21.66 -15.86 16.33
CA GLU A 157 21.52 -16.70 17.52
C GLU A 157 20.98 -18.11 17.22
N ASN A 158 20.21 -18.27 16.14
CA ASN A 158 19.42 -19.46 15.90
C ASN A 158 19.99 -20.32 14.75
N PHE A 159 20.52 -19.69 13.71
CA PHE A 159 21.06 -20.38 12.55
C PHE A 159 22.58 -20.37 12.56
N ASP A 160 23.16 -21.54 12.28
CA ASP A 160 24.60 -21.70 12.10
C ASP A 160 24.84 -22.16 10.65
N PRO A 161 25.50 -21.35 9.80
CA PRO A 161 25.71 -21.66 8.38
C PRO A 161 26.54 -22.92 8.15
N ARG A 162 27.22 -23.47 9.16
CA ARG A 162 28.01 -24.70 9.05
C ARG A 162 27.16 -25.97 9.14
N VAL A 163 25.99 -25.88 9.78
CA VAL A 163 25.12 -27.05 10.06
C VAL A 163 23.68 -26.87 9.59
N SER A 164 23.26 -25.64 9.34
CA SER A 164 21.93 -25.33 8.82
C SER A 164 21.96 -25.50 7.30
N GLU A 165 20.95 -26.17 6.74
CA GLU A 165 20.74 -26.15 5.29
C GLU A 165 20.54 -24.70 4.83
N PRO A 166 21.17 -24.28 3.72
CA PRO A 166 21.00 -22.93 3.21
C PRO A 166 19.57 -22.70 2.70
N PHE A 167 19.06 -21.50 2.91
CA PHE A 167 17.81 -21.05 2.32
C PHE A 167 17.98 -20.80 0.82
N ASP A 168 16.93 -21.06 0.03
CA ASP A 168 16.94 -20.72 -1.41
C ASP A 168 17.20 -19.21 -1.62
N VAL A 169 16.59 -18.38 -0.76
CA VAL A 169 16.67 -16.92 -0.82
C VAL A 169 16.68 -16.34 0.59
N VAL A 170 17.63 -15.45 0.87
CA VAL A 170 17.67 -14.57 2.05
C VAL A 170 17.33 -13.15 1.60
N ILE A 171 16.38 -12.51 2.28
CA ILE A 171 16.01 -11.11 2.03
C ILE A 171 16.36 -10.30 3.28
N VAL A 172 17.20 -9.28 3.12
CA VAL A 172 17.51 -8.32 4.19
C VAL A 172 16.91 -6.97 3.81
N ASP A 173 15.83 -6.62 4.48
CA ASP A 173 15.17 -5.32 4.34
C ASP A 173 15.76 -4.29 5.33
N GLU A 174 15.61 -3.00 5.03
CA GLU A 174 16.23 -1.89 5.79
C GLU A 174 17.74 -2.10 6.03
N SER A 175 18.42 -2.68 5.05
CA SER A 175 19.84 -3.06 5.15
C SER A 175 20.80 -1.89 5.31
N SER A 176 20.35 -0.65 5.06
CA SER A 176 21.12 0.56 5.39
C SER A 176 21.21 0.81 6.90
N GLN A 177 20.31 0.23 7.72
CA GLN A 177 20.40 0.23 9.18
C GLN A 177 21.22 -0.93 9.75
N CYS A 178 21.51 -1.94 8.93
CA CYS A 178 22.13 -3.17 9.36
C CYS A 178 23.65 -2.99 9.40
N ASP A 179 24.28 -3.24 10.54
CA ASP A 179 25.74 -3.10 10.69
C ASP A 179 26.51 -4.26 10.01
N LEU A 180 27.84 -4.19 10.09
CA LEU A 180 28.75 -5.19 9.55
C LEU A 180 28.45 -6.64 10.00
N LEU A 181 27.94 -6.85 11.22
CA LEU A 181 27.67 -8.20 11.74
C LEU A 181 26.59 -8.92 10.95
N SER A 182 25.75 -8.16 10.24
CA SER A 182 24.68 -8.65 9.39
C SER A 182 25.19 -9.41 8.15
N LEU A 183 26.48 -9.29 7.81
CA LEU A 183 27.09 -10.02 6.69
C LEU A 183 26.96 -11.54 6.85
N GLY A 184 27.01 -12.04 8.09
CA GLY A 184 26.83 -13.47 8.38
C GLY A 184 25.46 -14.02 7.99
N VAL A 185 24.44 -13.17 7.89
CA VAL A 185 23.09 -13.56 7.45
C VAL A 185 23.06 -13.91 5.97
N LEU A 186 23.88 -13.25 5.14
CA LEU A 186 23.96 -13.54 3.70
C LEU A 186 24.51 -14.95 3.42
N ALA A 187 25.36 -15.47 4.31
CA ALA A 187 25.92 -16.81 4.21
C ALA A 187 24.88 -17.93 4.44
N LEU A 188 23.69 -17.60 4.95
CA LEU A 188 22.61 -18.56 5.16
C LEU A 188 21.80 -18.85 3.90
N GLY A 189 22.05 -18.15 2.78
CA GLY A 189 21.26 -18.30 1.55
C GLY A 189 22.09 -18.61 0.32
N GLU A 190 21.51 -19.37 -0.63
CA GLU A 190 22.08 -19.54 -1.96
C GLU A 190 21.99 -18.25 -2.79
N LYS A 191 20.91 -17.47 -2.57
CA LYS A 191 20.69 -16.15 -3.15
C LYS A 191 20.39 -15.15 -2.05
N SER A 192 20.84 -13.91 -2.25
CA SER A 192 20.60 -12.81 -1.32
C SER A 192 19.98 -11.62 -2.04
N VAL A 193 18.96 -11.02 -1.42
CA VAL A 193 18.34 -9.77 -1.84
C VAL A 193 18.53 -8.77 -0.71
N VAL A 194 19.23 -7.68 -1.01
CA VAL A 194 19.54 -6.62 -0.04
C VAL A 194 18.72 -5.40 -0.45
N VAL A 195 17.78 -4.99 0.41
CA VAL A 195 16.88 -3.86 0.18
C VAL A 195 17.19 -2.79 1.23
N GLY A 196 17.34 -1.54 0.79
CA GLY A 196 17.72 -0.44 1.66
C GLY A 196 17.89 0.86 0.89
N ASP A 197 18.27 1.91 1.62
CA ASP A 197 18.48 3.25 1.09
C ASP A 197 19.68 3.91 1.78
N ASP A 198 20.77 4.15 1.02
CA ASP A 198 21.99 4.80 1.51
C ASP A 198 21.81 6.29 1.80
N LYS A 199 20.73 6.89 1.30
CA LYS A 199 20.35 8.28 1.59
C LYS A 199 19.49 8.41 2.85
N GLN A 200 19.18 7.30 3.54
CA GLN A 200 18.56 7.28 4.85
C GLN A 200 19.58 6.95 5.95
N THR A 201 19.14 6.96 7.21
CA THR A 201 20.04 6.86 8.37
C THR A 201 20.80 5.53 8.45
N SER A 202 22.12 5.63 8.56
CA SER A 202 23.04 4.50 8.78
C SER A 202 23.27 4.22 10.28
N PRO A 203 23.65 2.97 10.66
CA PRO A 203 23.97 2.63 12.04
C PRO A 203 25.17 3.45 12.55
N GLN A 204 25.15 3.83 13.83
CA GLN A 204 26.24 4.55 14.49
C GLN A 204 26.91 3.66 15.54
N ALA A 205 28.17 3.30 15.31
CA ALA A 205 29.00 2.57 16.26
C ALA A 205 29.56 3.50 17.36
N VAL A 206 28.70 3.97 18.27
CA VAL A 206 29.13 4.84 19.37
C VAL A 206 29.98 4.07 20.37
N GLY A 207 31.23 4.50 20.57
CA GLY A 207 32.12 4.00 21.62
C GLY A 207 32.99 2.79 21.27
N ILE A 208 33.01 2.33 20.01
CA ILE A 208 33.92 1.27 19.56
C ILE A 208 35.25 1.87 19.11
N LYS A 209 36.36 1.37 19.66
CA LYS A 209 37.72 1.81 19.25
C LYS A 209 38.09 1.19 17.91
N THR A 210 38.33 2.04 16.91
CA THR A 210 38.68 1.62 15.54
C THR A 210 39.95 0.76 15.50
N ASP A 211 40.94 1.05 16.33
CA ASP A 211 42.20 0.28 16.39
C ASP A 211 41.96 -1.21 16.67
N ARG A 212 41.01 -1.50 17.57
CA ARG A 212 40.66 -2.88 17.91
C ARG A 212 39.99 -3.60 16.75
N ILE A 213 39.25 -2.88 15.90
CA ILE A 213 38.67 -3.44 14.68
C ILE A 213 39.79 -3.79 13.70
N PHE A 214 40.75 -2.88 13.49
CA PHE A 214 41.89 -3.14 12.61
C PHE A 214 42.74 -4.34 13.06
N ASP A 215 42.97 -4.50 14.37
CA ASP A 215 43.68 -5.66 14.91
C ASP A 215 42.94 -6.97 14.58
N LEU A 216 41.61 -7.01 14.78
CA LEU A 216 40.79 -8.17 14.45
C LEU A 216 40.74 -8.44 12.95
N GLN A 217 40.66 -7.40 12.11
CA GLN A 217 40.70 -7.54 10.65
C GLN A 217 42.03 -8.16 10.21
N ASN A 218 43.16 -7.71 10.76
CA ASN A 218 44.47 -8.26 10.43
C ASN A 218 44.64 -9.70 10.93
N GLN A 219 44.05 -10.04 12.08
CA GLN A 219 44.14 -11.37 12.65
C GLN A 219 43.28 -12.40 11.91
N PHE A 220 42.03 -12.08 11.57
CA PHE A 220 41.05 -13.06 11.11
C PHE A 220 40.72 -13.00 9.63
N ILE A 221 40.90 -11.84 8.98
CA ILE A 221 40.57 -11.62 7.56
C ILE A 221 41.70 -10.86 6.85
N GLY A 222 42.94 -11.18 7.20
CA GLY A 222 44.12 -10.45 6.75
C GLY A 222 44.35 -10.46 5.24
N ASP A 223 43.89 -11.52 4.58
CA ASP A 223 43.96 -11.82 3.16
C ASP A 223 42.77 -11.28 2.34
N LEU A 224 41.71 -10.79 3.00
CA LEU A 224 40.52 -10.28 2.31
C LEU A 224 40.81 -8.93 1.63
N PRO A 225 40.61 -8.81 0.29
CA PRO A 225 40.72 -7.55 -0.40
C PRO A 225 39.77 -6.50 0.16
N GLY A 226 40.26 -5.28 0.40
CA GLY A 226 39.42 -4.19 0.90
C GLY A 226 38.98 -4.34 2.37
N LYS A 227 39.59 -5.22 3.18
CA LYS A 227 39.26 -5.42 4.60
C LYS A 227 39.19 -4.14 5.43
N ALA A 228 40.00 -3.13 5.11
CA ALA A 228 40.02 -1.84 5.80
C ALA A 228 38.71 -1.05 5.67
N LEU A 229 37.86 -1.41 4.68
CA LEU A 229 36.56 -0.81 4.44
C LEU A 229 35.41 -1.55 5.15
N LEU A 230 35.71 -2.62 5.90
CA LEU A 230 34.73 -3.37 6.70
C LEU A 230 34.72 -2.84 8.13
N THR A 231 34.18 -1.65 8.31
CA THR A 231 34.11 -0.95 9.59
C THR A 231 32.68 -1.00 10.16
N MET A 232 32.52 -0.69 11.45
CA MET A 232 31.22 -0.78 12.14
C MET A 232 30.26 0.38 11.85
N ASP A 233 30.75 1.43 11.20
CA ASP A 233 29.97 2.57 10.68
C ASP A 233 29.45 2.33 9.25
N GLU A 234 29.86 1.25 8.60
CA GLU A 234 29.35 0.84 7.30
C GLU A 234 28.10 -0.04 7.45
N SER A 235 27.13 0.19 6.56
CA SER A 235 25.91 -0.62 6.51
C SER A 235 26.07 -1.81 5.58
N LEU A 236 25.25 -2.85 5.79
CA LEU A 236 25.16 -3.99 4.88
C LEU A 236 24.83 -3.55 3.45
N TYR A 237 24.00 -2.51 3.28
CA TYR A 237 23.68 -1.95 1.97
C TYR A 237 24.93 -1.37 1.27
N SER A 238 25.71 -0.54 1.96
CA SER A 238 26.96 0.04 1.43
C SER A 238 27.99 -1.03 1.07
N ILE A 239 28.18 -2.01 1.96
CA ILE A 239 29.08 -3.15 1.74
C ILE A 239 28.63 -3.95 0.51
N SER A 240 27.33 -4.23 0.40
CA SER A 240 26.75 -4.96 -0.71
C SER A 240 26.91 -4.22 -2.04
N GLY A 241 26.74 -2.90 -2.07
CA GLY A 241 26.92 -2.08 -3.26
C GLY A 241 28.33 -2.13 -3.86
N ARG A 242 29.34 -2.52 -3.08
CA ARG A 242 30.72 -2.76 -3.58
C ARG A 242 30.88 -4.14 -4.22
N ALA A 243 30.12 -5.12 -3.74
CA ALA A 243 30.18 -6.50 -4.21
C ALA A 243 29.28 -6.75 -5.44
N PHE A 244 28.17 -6.03 -5.55
CA PHE A 244 27.20 -6.21 -6.63
C PHE A 244 27.36 -5.15 -7.74
N PRO A 245 27.34 -5.55 -9.03
CA PRO A 245 27.64 -4.66 -10.15
C PRO A 245 26.52 -3.65 -10.48
N SER A 246 25.29 -3.85 -9.97
CA SER A 246 24.15 -2.98 -10.28
C SER A 246 23.13 -2.92 -9.14
N THR A 247 22.68 -1.72 -8.81
CA THR A 247 21.57 -1.48 -7.88
C THR A 247 20.31 -1.11 -8.67
N ILE A 248 19.17 -1.73 -8.31
CA ILE A 248 17.87 -1.40 -8.91
C ILE A 248 17.24 -0.28 -8.08
N LEU A 249 17.13 0.91 -8.67
CA LEU A 249 16.44 2.04 -8.04
C LEU A 249 14.93 1.95 -8.27
N LEU A 250 14.16 1.86 -7.19
CA LEU A 250 12.71 2.06 -7.23
C LEU A 250 12.42 3.55 -7.37
N ARG A 251 11.70 3.94 -8.44
CA ARG A 251 11.50 5.35 -8.79
C ARG A 251 10.18 5.91 -8.30
N GLU A 252 9.14 5.09 -8.19
CA GLU A 252 7.79 5.52 -7.85
C GLU A 252 7.66 5.82 -6.35
N HIS A 253 7.16 7.00 -5.99
CA HIS A 253 7.00 7.44 -4.61
C HIS A 253 5.55 7.78 -4.28
N PHE A 254 4.97 7.06 -3.32
CA PHE A 254 3.53 7.12 -3.01
C PHE A 254 3.20 7.79 -1.67
N ARG A 255 4.20 8.27 -0.91
CA ARG A 255 4.01 8.74 0.47
C ARG A 255 3.78 10.24 0.59
N CYS A 256 4.66 11.06 0.03
CA CYS A 256 4.60 12.51 0.20
C CYS A 256 4.02 13.15 -1.07
N VAL A 257 3.24 14.20 -0.89
CA VAL A 257 2.83 15.07 -2.00
C VAL A 257 4.05 15.66 -2.72
N PRO A 258 3.94 16.04 -4.01
CA PRO A 258 5.07 16.42 -4.85
C PRO A 258 5.95 17.52 -4.25
N GLU A 259 5.32 18.51 -3.61
CA GLU A 259 5.98 19.66 -2.99
C GLU A 259 6.94 19.25 -1.87
N ILE A 260 6.55 18.24 -1.08
CA ILE A 260 7.33 17.74 0.05
C ILE A 260 8.50 16.89 -0.46
N ILE A 261 8.22 15.87 -1.29
CA ILE A 261 9.28 14.96 -1.74
C ILE A 261 10.28 15.64 -2.67
N ALA A 262 9.90 16.76 -3.33
CA ALA A 262 10.81 17.53 -4.17
C ALA A 262 12.11 17.92 -3.45
N PHE A 263 12.04 18.23 -2.15
CA PHE A 263 13.25 18.46 -1.35
C PHE A 263 14.14 17.23 -1.32
N SER A 264 13.61 16.07 -0.95
CA SER A 264 14.36 14.81 -0.85
C SER A 264 14.84 14.29 -2.21
N ASN A 265 14.11 14.53 -3.29
CA ASN A 265 14.44 14.01 -4.63
C ASN A 265 15.81 14.49 -5.14
N ARG A 266 16.34 15.61 -4.60
CA ARG A 266 17.70 16.08 -4.87
C ARG A 266 18.78 15.06 -4.52
N TYR A 267 18.60 14.25 -3.47
CA TYR A 267 19.55 13.22 -3.05
C TYR A 267 19.55 12.01 -3.99
N TYR A 268 18.54 11.89 -4.83
CA TYR A 268 18.35 10.82 -5.81
C TYR A 268 18.50 11.32 -7.26
N SER A 269 19.14 12.48 -7.44
CA SER A 269 19.36 13.10 -8.76
C SER A 269 18.06 13.37 -9.54
N GLY A 270 16.95 13.64 -8.84
CA GLY A 270 15.65 13.93 -9.48
C GLY A 270 14.95 12.70 -10.07
N LYS A 271 15.44 11.48 -9.80
CA LYS A 271 14.93 10.23 -10.41
C LYS A 271 13.67 9.69 -9.72
N VAL A 272 13.30 10.23 -8.55
CA VAL A 272 12.09 9.84 -7.82
C VAL A 272 10.87 10.52 -8.44
N LEU A 273 9.82 9.75 -8.66
CA LEU A 273 8.57 10.16 -9.28
C LEU A 273 7.48 10.27 -8.20
N PRO A 274 7.09 11.50 -7.79
CA PRO A 274 6.00 11.69 -6.83
C PRO A 274 4.66 11.28 -7.43
N LEU A 275 4.04 10.24 -6.94
CA LEU A 275 2.75 9.77 -7.45
C LEU A 275 1.58 10.03 -6.50
N ARG A 276 1.85 10.55 -5.29
CA ARG A 276 0.80 10.91 -4.35
C ARG A 276 0.13 12.23 -4.75
N GLU A 277 -1.19 12.24 -4.73
CA GLU A 277 -2.01 13.45 -4.81
C GLU A 277 -2.29 14.04 -3.43
N VAL A 278 -2.71 15.31 -3.42
CA VAL A 278 -3.19 15.96 -2.20
C VAL A 278 -4.47 15.28 -1.73
N THR A 279 -4.38 14.52 -0.65
CA THR A 279 -5.52 13.76 -0.09
C THR A 279 -6.37 14.55 0.89
N VAL A 280 -5.85 15.65 1.42
CA VAL A 280 -6.50 16.50 2.44
C VAL A 280 -6.42 17.98 2.06
N PRO A 281 -7.07 18.42 0.97
CA PRO A 281 -6.96 19.81 0.49
C PRO A 281 -7.41 20.86 1.52
N GLN A 282 -8.24 20.49 2.49
CA GLN A 282 -8.77 21.38 3.51
C GLN A 282 -7.69 22.01 4.42
N ILE A 283 -6.55 21.34 4.64
CA ILE A 283 -5.46 21.88 5.49
C ILE A 283 -4.58 22.92 4.78
N GLY A 284 -4.86 23.21 3.50
CA GLY A 284 -4.19 24.23 2.70
C GLY A 284 -2.85 23.77 2.12
N GLU A 285 -1.88 24.69 2.07
CA GLU A 285 -0.60 24.45 1.39
C GLU A 285 0.24 23.35 2.07
N PRO A 286 0.89 22.45 1.30
CA PRO A 286 1.73 21.39 1.86
C PRO A 286 2.99 21.85 2.60
N LEU A 287 3.51 23.03 2.29
CA LEU A 287 4.77 23.54 2.85
C LEU A 287 4.49 24.80 3.68
N ARG A 288 4.91 24.79 4.95
CA ARG A 288 4.69 25.91 5.88
C ARG A 288 6.00 26.29 6.58
N ALA A 289 6.47 27.51 6.33
CA ALA A 289 7.66 28.07 6.97
C ALA A 289 7.26 29.00 8.13
N VAL A 290 7.79 28.76 9.32
CA VAL A 290 7.54 29.59 10.51
C VAL A 290 8.88 30.13 11.04
N HIS A 291 9.06 31.44 10.90
CA HIS A 291 10.24 32.13 11.41
C HIS A 291 10.00 32.60 12.86
N VAL A 292 10.85 32.16 13.77
CA VAL A 292 10.80 32.49 15.20
C VAL A 292 11.83 33.59 15.49
N THR A 293 11.36 34.84 15.55
CA THR A 293 12.22 36.04 15.57
C THR A 293 13.03 36.24 16.86
N ASP A 294 12.58 35.65 17.97
CA ASP A 294 13.17 35.76 19.31
C ASP A 294 13.75 34.42 19.81
N GLY A 295 13.98 33.49 18.89
CA GLY A 295 14.57 32.19 19.18
C GLY A 295 16.07 32.28 19.42
N ALA A 296 16.51 31.92 20.64
CA ALA A 296 17.91 31.80 20.99
C ALA A 296 18.21 30.37 21.46
N SER A 297 19.25 29.76 20.90
CA SER A 297 19.57 28.36 21.14
C SER A 297 20.77 28.19 22.05
N VAL A 298 20.56 27.44 23.13
CA VAL A 298 21.53 27.24 24.21
C VAL A 298 22.19 25.87 24.05
N ARG A 299 23.50 25.79 24.29
CA ARG A 299 24.22 24.51 24.30
C ARG A 299 23.92 23.72 25.57
N VAL A 300 23.55 22.45 25.40
CA VAL A 300 23.32 21.48 26.47
C VAL A 300 24.20 20.26 26.17
N GLY A 301 25.39 20.22 26.78
CA GLY A 301 26.42 19.23 26.44
C GLY A 301 26.89 19.39 24.99
N SER A 302 26.80 18.31 24.20
CA SER A 302 27.11 18.30 22.77
C SER A 302 25.95 18.71 21.87
N HIS A 303 24.76 18.99 22.43
CA HIS A 303 23.54 19.33 21.69
C HIS A 303 23.14 20.79 21.92
N ARG A 304 22.13 21.25 21.19
CA ARG A 304 21.52 22.58 21.38
C ARG A 304 20.03 22.46 21.65
N THR A 305 19.47 23.42 22.36
CA THR A 305 18.02 23.51 22.60
C THR A 305 17.58 24.95 22.37
N ASN A 306 16.44 25.14 21.73
CA ASN A 306 15.82 26.43 21.51
C ASN A 306 14.41 26.39 22.10
N ARG A 307 14.27 26.93 23.30
CA ARG A 307 13.01 26.83 24.06
C ARG A 307 11.90 27.65 23.40
N ARG A 308 12.23 28.82 22.86
CA ARG A 308 11.25 29.69 22.21
C ARG A 308 10.69 29.06 20.93
N GLU A 309 11.56 28.43 20.14
CA GLU A 309 11.13 27.65 18.98
C GLU A 309 10.23 26.47 19.38
N ALA A 310 10.53 25.79 20.49
CA ALA A 310 9.69 24.72 21.03
C ALA A 310 8.29 25.23 21.45
N GLU A 311 8.22 26.36 22.15
CA GLU A 311 6.96 26.99 22.57
C GLU A 311 6.08 27.34 21.36
N VAL A 312 6.63 28.05 20.37
CA VAL A 312 5.89 28.42 19.15
C VAL A 312 5.41 27.19 18.37
N LEU A 313 6.23 26.14 18.30
CA LEU A 313 5.85 24.88 17.66
C LEU A 313 4.70 24.19 18.41
N VAL A 314 4.76 24.13 19.74
CA VAL A 314 3.72 23.50 20.57
C VAL A 314 2.40 24.26 20.45
N ASP A 315 2.44 25.58 20.48
CA ASP A 315 1.25 26.42 20.29
C ASP A 315 0.64 26.20 18.90
N GLN A 316 1.46 26.17 17.86
CA GLN A 316 0.98 25.91 16.50
C GLN A 316 0.35 24.51 16.37
N ILE A 317 0.91 23.49 17.04
CA ILE A 317 0.29 22.15 17.08
C ILE A 317 -1.06 22.21 17.79
N ALA A 318 -1.16 22.93 18.92
CA ALA A 318 -2.42 23.10 19.63
C ALA A 318 -3.48 23.80 18.77
N ASP A 319 -3.07 24.79 17.97
CA ASP A 319 -3.96 25.46 17.01
C ASP A 319 -4.43 24.49 15.91
N CYS A 320 -3.53 23.66 15.35
CA CYS A 320 -3.90 22.62 14.40
C CYS A 320 -4.83 21.58 15.02
N VAL A 321 -4.65 21.22 16.29
CA VAL A 321 -5.56 20.29 17.00
C VAL A 321 -6.95 20.90 17.16
N ALA A 322 -7.04 22.20 17.42
CA ALA A 322 -8.32 22.90 17.61
C ALA A 322 -9.06 23.17 16.28
N ASP A 323 -8.37 23.10 15.14
CA ASP A 323 -8.94 23.32 13.82
C ASP A 323 -9.62 22.05 13.27
N PRO A 324 -10.95 22.06 13.03
CA PRO A 324 -11.67 20.89 12.52
C PRO A 324 -11.14 20.32 11.20
N ARG A 325 -10.45 21.14 10.39
CA ARG A 325 -9.87 20.70 9.11
C ARG A 325 -8.79 19.63 9.30
N TYR A 326 -8.23 19.53 10.50
CA TYR A 326 -7.18 18.59 10.86
C TYR A 326 -7.73 17.33 11.54
N ASP A 327 -9.04 17.18 11.74
CA ASP A 327 -9.62 16.05 12.48
C ASP A 327 -9.26 14.70 11.87
N GLY A 328 -8.89 13.74 12.73
CA GLY A 328 -8.47 12.39 12.34
C GLY A 328 -7.06 12.29 11.73
N LEU A 329 -6.35 13.41 11.55
CA LEU A 329 -4.98 13.41 11.02
C LEU A 329 -3.93 13.13 12.10
N THR A 330 -2.87 12.47 11.68
CA THR A 330 -1.76 12.06 12.56
C THR A 330 -0.60 13.04 12.50
N PHE A 331 -0.01 13.34 13.66
CA PHE A 331 1.04 14.36 13.80
C PHE A 331 2.39 13.74 14.21
N GLY A 332 3.48 14.36 13.77
CA GLY A 332 4.83 14.01 14.22
C GLY A 332 5.70 15.25 14.38
N VAL A 333 6.60 15.24 15.36
CA VAL A 333 7.55 16.31 15.60
C VAL A 333 8.97 15.80 15.44
N VAL A 334 9.69 16.37 14.49
CA VAL A 334 11.09 16.02 14.20
C VAL A 334 12.00 17.16 14.62
N THR A 335 12.99 16.87 15.47
CA THR A 335 14.02 17.85 15.84
C THR A 335 15.31 17.58 15.08
N MET A 336 15.86 18.60 14.43
CA MET A 336 17.17 18.52 13.78
C MET A 336 18.26 18.39 14.85
N MET A 337 18.92 17.24 14.90
CA MET A 337 20.20 17.06 15.60
C MET A 337 20.19 17.30 17.12
N SER A 338 19.01 17.26 17.77
CA SER A 338 18.90 17.46 19.21
C SER A 338 17.87 16.56 19.89
N GLY A 339 18.35 15.48 20.52
CA GLY A 339 17.55 14.67 21.44
C GLY A 339 17.00 15.46 22.64
N PRO A 340 17.78 16.36 23.27
CA PRO A 340 17.26 17.20 24.35
C PRO A 340 16.11 18.13 23.92
N GLN A 341 16.13 18.67 22.71
CA GLN A 341 15.02 19.47 22.19
C GLN A 341 13.74 18.63 22.08
N ALA A 342 13.85 17.40 21.58
CA ALA A 342 12.71 16.49 21.46
C ALA A 342 12.05 16.22 22.82
N GLN A 343 12.85 16.02 23.88
CA GLN A 343 12.33 15.81 25.24
C GLN A 343 11.58 17.03 25.78
N ILE A 344 12.08 18.24 25.51
CA ILE A 344 11.42 19.49 25.92
C ILE A 344 10.07 19.61 25.23
N ILE A 345 10.03 19.40 23.90
CA ILE A 345 8.79 19.51 23.13
C ILE A 345 7.79 18.44 23.55
N GLU A 346 8.23 17.19 23.75
CA GLU A 346 7.35 16.10 24.19
C GLU A 346 6.69 16.43 25.54
N ALA A 347 7.47 16.91 26.51
CA ALA A 347 6.94 17.32 27.80
C ALA A 347 5.90 18.46 27.68
N MET A 348 6.20 19.48 26.87
CA MET A 348 5.29 20.60 26.62
C MET A 348 4.00 20.18 25.91
N LEU A 349 4.07 19.25 24.95
CA LEU A 349 2.89 18.74 24.24
C LEU A 349 1.97 17.94 25.16
N VAL A 350 2.53 17.07 26.01
CA VAL A 350 1.74 16.31 26.98
C VAL A 350 1.06 17.24 27.97
N GLU A 351 1.74 18.30 28.42
CA GLU A 351 1.17 19.33 29.30
C GLU A 351 0.06 20.14 28.60
N ARG A 352 0.28 20.54 27.34
CA ARG A 352 -0.62 21.45 26.61
C ARG A 352 -1.85 20.79 26.01
N LEU A 353 -1.73 19.54 25.53
CA LEU A 353 -2.79 18.80 24.84
C LEU A 353 -3.46 17.74 25.72
N GLY A 354 -2.75 17.24 26.74
CA GLY A 354 -3.15 16.08 27.51
C GLY A 354 -2.85 14.75 26.81
N THR A 355 -2.85 13.66 27.58
CA THR A 355 -2.46 12.32 27.10
C THR A 355 -3.45 11.74 26.09
N GLU A 356 -4.76 11.98 26.25
CA GLU A 356 -5.79 11.45 25.34
C GLU A 356 -5.59 11.97 23.91
N GLU A 357 -5.39 13.28 23.75
CA GLU A 357 -5.20 13.88 22.43
C GLU A 357 -3.85 13.50 21.80
N TYR A 358 -2.79 13.41 22.62
CA TYR A 358 -1.49 12.92 22.19
C TYR A 358 -1.59 11.52 21.56
N GLU A 359 -2.35 10.61 22.18
CA GLU A 359 -2.59 9.25 21.68
C GLU A 359 -3.52 9.23 20.46
N ASN A 360 -4.62 10.00 20.48
CA ASN A 360 -5.57 10.09 19.37
C ASN A 360 -4.89 10.52 18.06
N ARG A 361 -3.98 11.49 18.15
CA ARG A 361 -3.18 12.00 17.02
C ARG A 361 -2.01 11.09 16.64
N LYS A 362 -1.79 9.98 17.36
CA LYS A 362 -0.60 9.12 17.27
C LYS A 362 0.69 9.96 17.31
N LEU A 363 0.70 10.98 18.15
CA LEU A 363 1.76 11.98 18.16
C LEU A 363 3.07 11.31 18.56
N ARG A 364 4.11 11.61 17.79
CA ARG A 364 5.46 11.10 18.05
C ARG A 364 6.43 12.26 18.01
N VAL A 365 7.39 12.30 18.93
CA VAL A 365 8.42 13.33 19.01
C VAL A 365 9.79 12.66 19.00
N GLY A 366 10.74 13.19 18.24
CA GLY A 366 12.08 12.61 18.19
C GLY A 366 13.00 13.18 17.13
N THR A 367 14.19 12.58 17.01
CA THR A 367 15.15 12.85 15.93
C THR A 367 14.82 11.98 14.71
N PRO A 368 15.37 12.26 13.51
CA PRO A 368 15.08 11.50 12.29
C PRO A 368 15.19 9.96 12.42
N PRO A 369 16.21 9.39 13.11
CA PRO A 369 16.26 7.93 13.33
C PRO A 369 15.04 7.35 14.07
N VAL A 370 14.39 8.11 14.95
CA VAL A 370 13.19 7.68 15.68
C VAL A 370 11.99 7.50 14.74
N PHE A 371 11.95 8.22 13.62
CA PHE A 371 10.88 8.14 12.64
C PHE A 371 11.18 7.19 11.48
N GLN A 372 12.25 6.39 11.55
CA GLN A 372 12.51 5.43 10.48
C GLN A 372 11.42 4.37 10.42
N GLY A 373 10.93 4.11 9.21
CA GLY A 373 9.76 3.25 8.97
C GLY A 373 8.43 3.82 9.45
N ASP A 374 8.40 5.06 9.95
CA ASP A 374 7.19 5.73 10.43
C ASP A 374 6.85 6.95 9.55
N GLU A 375 5.57 7.30 9.48
CA GLU A 375 5.06 8.39 8.64
C GLU A 375 3.83 9.04 9.27
N ARG A 376 3.62 10.33 9.00
CA ARG A 376 2.50 11.11 9.55
C ARG A 376 1.88 11.96 8.47
N ASN A 377 0.59 12.26 8.62
CA ASN A 377 -0.06 13.24 7.74
C ASN A 377 0.67 14.57 7.81
N ILE A 378 1.04 14.98 9.03
CA ILE A 378 1.66 16.27 9.29
C ILE A 378 2.94 16.09 10.11
N ILE A 379 4.03 16.68 9.63
CA ILE A 379 5.29 16.76 10.36
C ILE A 379 5.60 18.22 10.71
N PHE A 380 5.94 18.45 11.98
CA PHE A 380 6.44 19.71 12.50
C PHE A 380 7.93 19.55 12.78
N LEU A 381 8.75 20.32 12.09
CA LEU A 381 10.20 20.20 12.12
C LEU A 381 10.83 21.40 12.84
N SER A 382 11.55 21.14 13.92
CA SER A 382 12.32 22.14 14.67
C SER A 382 13.77 22.12 14.20
N VAL A 383 14.26 23.25 13.65
CA VAL A 383 15.64 23.42 13.18
C VAL A 383 16.62 23.63 14.34
N VAL A 384 16.15 24.15 15.48
CA VAL A 384 16.88 24.38 16.74
C VAL A 384 17.97 25.45 16.67
N ALA A 385 18.56 25.72 15.52
CA ALA A 385 19.65 26.67 15.37
C ALA A 385 19.18 28.13 15.26
N ASP A 386 19.92 29.02 15.91
CA ASP A 386 19.79 30.48 15.88
C ASP A 386 21.02 31.18 15.27
N ASP A 387 22.12 30.46 15.03
CA ASP A 387 23.38 31.00 14.53
C ASP A 387 24.05 30.09 13.48
N ASN A 388 25.16 30.58 12.93
CA ASN A 388 26.02 29.86 11.98
C ASN A 388 27.24 29.19 12.66
N SER A 389 27.16 28.86 13.96
CA SER A 389 28.29 28.35 14.75
C SER A 389 28.85 26.99 14.27
N TYR A 390 28.10 26.28 13.42
CA TYR A 390 28.58 25.10 12.69
C TYR A 390 27.88 24.99 11.34
N ALA A 391 28.51 24.27 10.40
CA ALA A 391 27.95 23.96 9.09
C ALA A 391 27.39 22.53 9.05
N ALA A 392 26.11 22.38 8.75
CA ALA A 392 25.43 21.11 8.62
C ALA A 392 25.57 20.55 7.17
N THR A 393 26.79 20.22 6.76
CA THR A 393 27.12 19.80 5.36
C THR A 393 27.59 18.34 5.21
N ARG A 394 27.88 17.64 6.30
CA ARG A 394 28.30 16.23 6.28
C ARG A 394 27.19 15.29 5.77
N PRO A 395 27.52 14.11 5.20
CA PRO A 395 26.53 13.14 4.70
C PRO A 395 25.44 12.75 5.72
N ILE A 396 25.79 12.66 7.00
CA ILE A 396 24.82 12.39 8.06
C ILE A 396 23.72 13.46 8.13
N HIS A 397 24.05 14.73 7.85
CA HIS A 397 23.06 15.81 7.84
C HIS A 397 22.14 15.72 6.62
N GLU A 398 22.66 15.26 5.47
CA GLU A 398 21.85 14.98 4.28
C GLU A 398 20.85 13.86 4.56
N GLN A 399 21.32 12.75 5.15
CA GLN A 399 20.45 11.64 5.55
C GLN A 399 19.37 12.09 6.53
N TRP A 400 19.73 12.92 7.51
CA TRP A 400 18.79 13.41 8.52
C TRP A 400 17.74 14.35 7.93
N ALA A 401 18.15 15.29 7.08
CA ALA A 401 17.23 16.19 6.39
C ALA A 401 16.31 15.42 5.42
N ASN A 402 16.85 14.44 4.69
CA ASN A 402 16.09 13.57 3.82
C ASN A 402 15.02 12.78 4.59
N VAL A 403 15.41 12.13 5.70
CA VAL A 403 14.47 11.39 6.54
C VAL A 403 13.42 12.34 7.09
N ALA A 404 13.82 13.47 7.69
CA ALA A 404 12.91 14.41 8.33
C ALA A 404 11.83 14.95 7.39
N ALA A 405 12.20 15.36 6.16
CA ALA A 405 11.24 15.85 5.17
C ALA A 405 10.33 14.73 4.63
N SER A 406 10.91 13.56 4.31
CA SER A 406 10.18 12.43 3.72
C SER A 406 9.23 11.66 4.66
N ARG A 407 9.07 12.13 5.90
CA ARG A 407 8.08 11.56 6.84
C ARG A 407 6.70 12.19 6.75
N ALA A 408 6.59 13.37 6.14
CA ALA A 408 5.34 14.08 5.96
C ALA A 408 4.60 13.57 4.74
N GLN A 409 3.35 13.14 4.89
CA GLN A 409 2.52 12.75 3.76
C GLN A 409 1.89 13.96 3.08
N ASP A 410 1.26 14.84 3.86
CA ASP A 410 0.36 15.87 3.36
C ASP A 410 0.84 17.30 3.67
N GLN A 411 1.45 17.52 4.85
CA GLN A 411 1.93 18.85 5.22
C GLN A 411 3.22 18.80 6.06
N LEU A 412 4.17 19.68 5.72
CA LEU A 412 5.45 19.86 6.40
C LEU A 412 5.56 21.30 6.92
N TRP A 413 5.64 21.44 8.23
CA TRP A 413 5.93 22.69 8.93
C TRP A 413 7.40 22.74 9.32
N VAL A 414 8.09 23.84 9.04
CA VAL A 414 9.49 24.06 9.43
C VAL A 414 9.60 25.31 10.28
N PHE A 415 10.00 25.13 11.54
CA PHE A 415 10.24 26.17 12.52
C PHE A 415 11.74 26.45 12.58
N TYR A 416 12.12 27.71 12.41
CA TYR A 416 13.52 28.12 12.40
C TYR A 416 13.68 29.50 13.00
N SER A 417 14.81 29.72 13.68
CA SER A 417 15.17 31.00 14.29
C SER A 417 16.36 31.68 13.60
N VAL A 418 17.12 30.93 12.79
CA VAL A 418 18.30 31.42 12.07
C VAL A 418 17.93 32.06 10.73
N ASP A 419 18.60 33.14 10.35
CA ASP A 419 18.51 33.67 9.00
C ASP A 419 19.22 32.72 8.01
N PRO A 420 18.51 32.08 7.06
CA PRO A 420 19.12 31.14 6.11
C PRO A 420 20.23 31.76 5.26
N ALA A 421 20.20 33.08 5.02
CA ALA A 421 21.24 33.76 4.24
C ALA A 421 22.62 33.76 4.94
N THR A 422 22.64 33.62 6.27
CA THR A 422 23.87 33.57 7.08
C THR A 422 24.52 32.19 7.11
N LEU A 423 23.80 31.17 6.66
CA LEU A 423 24.27 29.78 6.60
C LEU A 423 25.00 29.49 5.29
N ASN A 424 25.90 28.51 5.34
CA ASN A 424 26.58 28.01 4.14
C ASN A 424 25.56 27.52 3.09
N ALA A 425 25.84 27.77 1.80
CA ALA A 425 24.94 27.40 0.70
C ALA A 425 24.61 25.89 0.61
N GLN A 426 25.51 25.03 1.11
CA GLN A 426 25.33 23.58 1.15
C GLN A 426 24.81 23.07 2.52
N ASP A 427 24.51 23.98 3.44
CA ASP A 427 23.95 23.63 4.74
C ASP A 427 22.53 23.07 4.58
N GLN A 428 22.30 21.87 5.09
CA GLN A 428 21.00 21.20 4.90
C GLN A 428 19.84 21.95 5.59
N ARG A 429 20.11 22.74 6.66
CA ARG A 429 19.09 23.59 7.28
C ARG A 429 18.66 24.70 6.34
N ARG A 430 19.63 25.39 5.73
CA ARG A 430 19.37 26.46 4.76
C ARG A 430 18.54 25.95 3.60
N LEU A 431 18.98 24.86 2.98
CA LEU A 431 18.33 24.26 1.81
C LEU A 431 16.88 23.86 2.12
N LEU A 432 16.63 23.31 3.31
CA LEU A 432 15.27 22.96 3.74
C LEU A 432 14.41 24.21 3.98
N ILE A 433 14.94 25.22 4.67
CA ILE A 433 14.21 26.48 4.94
C ILE A 433 13.88 27.19 3.63
N GLU A 434 14.84 27.34 2.72
CA GLU A 434 14.63 27.97 1.41
C GLU A 434 13.59 27.20 0.58
N HIS A 435 13.66 25.87 0.54
CA HIS A 435 12.67 25.03 -0.15
C HIS A 435 11.23 25.27 0.34
N VAL A 436 11.04 25.32 1.65
CA VAL A 436 9.71 25.54 2.25
C VAL A 436 9.24 26.98 2.09
N ARG A 437 10.15 27.98 2.20
CA ARG A 437 9.82 29.40 1.99
C ARG A 437 9.43 29.71 0.56
N ASP A 438 10.08 29.08 -0.41
CA ASP A 438 9.75 29.25 -1.82
C ASP A 438 8.46 28.51 -2.19
N GLY A 439 7.83 27.79 -1.26
CA GLY A 439 6.50 27.20 -1.40
C GLY A 439 6.38 26.15 -2.50
N GLY A 440 7.52 25.60 -2.97
CA GLY A 440 7.53 24.70 -4.12
C GLY A 440 6.80 25.27 -5.35
N LYS A 441 6.85 26.60 -5.57
CA LYS A 441 6.03 27.39 -6.51
C LYS A 441 5.36 26.57 -7.63
N ARG A 442 4.10 26.17 -7.41
CA ARG A 442 3.16 25.97 -8.52
C ARG A 442 2.83 27.36 -9.09
N LYS A 443 3.13 27.55 -10.38
CA LYS A 443 2.71 28.76 -11.11
C LYS A 443 1.20 28.68 -11.35
N ASN A 444 0.39 29.34 -10.51
CA ASN A 444 -1.05 29.46 -10.75
C ASN A 444 -1.41 30.87 -11.24
N HIS A 445 -1.36 31.02 -12.55
CA HIS A 445 -2.27 31.78 -13.41
C HIS A 445 -1.71 31.60 -14.83
N ILE A 446 -2.02 30.46 -15.44
CA ILE A 446 -1.75 30.22 -16.85
C ILE A 446 -3.12 30.15 -17.49
N ASP A 447 -3.31 30.85 -18.60
CA ASP A 447 -4.52 30.72 -19.41
C ASP A 447 -4.69 29.24 -19.77
N LEU A 448 -5.86 28.65 -19.44
CA LEU A 448 -6.12 27.22 -19.62
C LEU A 448 -5.86 26.77 -21.07
N PHE A 449 -6.06 27.67 -22.03
CA PHE A 449 -5.79 27.43 -23.44
C PHE A 449 -4.29 27.42 -23.78
N GLU A 450 -3.46 28.18 -23.07
CA GLU A 450 -1.99 28.20 -23.27
C GLU A 450 -1.31 26.92 -22.78
N LEU A 451 -1.98 26.15 -21.92
CA LEU A 451 -1.47 24.86 -21.44
C LEU A 451 -1.64 23.72 -22.46
N THR A 452 -2.62 23.82 -23.35
CA THR A 452 -2.88 22.78 -24.37
C THR A 452 -1.76 22.73 -25.42
N GLU A 453 -1.38 21.52 -25.84
CA GLU A 453 -0.28 21.33 -26.79
C GLU A 453 -0.73 21.24 -28.25
N SER A 454 -2.03 21.02 -28.46
CA SER A 454 -2.60 20.83 -29.78
C SER A 454 -3.92 21.58 -29.97
N LYS A 455 -4.27 21.87 -31.23
CA LYS A 455 -5.61 22.40 -31.57
C LYS A 455 -6.71 21.43 -31.12
N PHE A 456 -6.45 20.13 -31.26
CA PHE A 456 -7.37 19.09 -30.84
C PHE A 456 -7.69 19.17 -29.34
N GLU A 457 -6.67 19.28 -28.49
CA GLU A 457 -6.86 19.50 -27.05
C GLU A 457 -7.67 20.76 -26.75
N ARG A 458 -7.41 21.88 -27.44
CA ARG A 458 -8.21 23.11 -27.27
C ARG A 458 -9.67 22.93 -27.61
N ASP A 459 -9.94 22.25 -28.71
CA ASP A 459 -11.31 22.02 -29.18
C ASP A 459 -12.06 21.11 -28.17
N VAL A 460 -11.39 20.09 -27.62
CA VAL A 460 -11.93 19.23 -26.55
C VAL A 460 -12.15 20.01 -25.24
N LEU A 461 -11.18 20.83 -24.82
CA LEU A 461 -11.29 21.69 -23.64
C LEU A 461 -12.48 22.65 -23.75
N THR A 462 -12.64 23.30 -24.91
CA THR A 462 -13.74 24.23 -25.18
C THR A 462 -15.10 23.55 -24.95
N ARG A 463 -15.28 22.34 -25.50
CA ARG A 463 -16.53 21.57 -25.35
C ARG A 463 -16.83 21.21 -23.89
N MET A 464 -15.81 20.86 -23.10
CA MET A 464 -15.99 20.56 -21.67
C MET A 464 -16.36 21.80 -20.86
N LEU A 465 -15.73 22.94 -21.15
CA LEU A 465 -16.01 24.22 -20.49
C LEU A 465 -17.40 24.77 -20.84
N GLU A 466 -17.81 24.69 -22.11
CA GLU A 466 -19.17 25.09 -22.57
C GLU A 466 -20.28 24.31 -21.86
N ARG A 467 -19.98 23.07 -21.46
CA ARG A 467 -20.89 22.18 -20.73
C ARG A 467 -20.80 22.33 -19.20
N GLY A 468 -19.98 23.26 -18.72
CA GLY A 468 -19.88 23.64 -17.31
C GLY A 468 -19.03 22.72 -16.43
N TYR A 469 -18.10 21.95 -17.00
CA TYR A 469 -17.19 21.11 -16.22
C TYR A 469 -15.98 21.90 -15.74
N ASP A 470 -15.53 21.60 -14.51
CA ASP A 470 -14.24 22.05 -13.99
C ASP A 470 -13.14 21.11 -14.49
N VAL A 471 -12.23 21.66 -15.30
CA VAL A 471 -11.20 20.88 -16.00
C VAL A 471 -9.84 21.53 -15.78
N GLU A 472 -8.87 20.70 -15.37
CA GLU A 472 -7.46 21.07 -15.25
C GLU A 472 -6.67 20.48 -16.43
N PRO A 473 -6.19 21.29 -17.38
CA PRO A 473 -5.31 20.84 -18.45
C PRO A 473 -3.92 20.50 -17.93
N GLN A 474 -3.29 19.51 -18.58
CA GLN A 474 -1.90 19.14 -18.40
C GLN A 474 -1.54 18.83 -16.94
N HIS A 475 -2.46 18.13 -16.25
CA HIS A 475 -2.33 17.76 -14.85
C HIS A 475 -1.13 16.84 -14.63
N ARG A 476 -0.23 17.22 -13.73
CA ARG A 476 0.99 16.47 -13.45
C ARG A 476 0.79 15.50 -12.29
N VAL A 477 1.04 14.21 -12.58
CA VAL A 477 1.13 13.14 -11.58
C VAL A 477 2.58 12.62 -11.62
N GLY A 478 3.43 13.26 -10.83
CA GLY A 478 4.87 12.96 -10.79
C GLY A 478 5.61 13.38 -12.04
N ALA A 479 6.26 12.42 -12.71
CA ALA A 479 6.81 12.66 -14.05
C ALA A 479 5.80 12.47 -15.18
N TYR A 480 4.61 11.95 -14.88
CA TYR A 480 3.58 11.78 -15.88
C TYR A 480 2.71 13.01 -15.93
N ARG A 481 2.09 13.18 -17.08
CA ARG A 481 1.15 14.26 -17.36
C ARG A 481 -0.08 13.64 -18.00
N ILE A 482 -1.23 14.13 -17.58
CA ILE A 482 -2.55 13.77 -18.08
C ILE A 482 -3.04 15.00 -18.84
N ASP A 483 -3.57 14.82 -20.06
CA ASP A 483 -3.97 15.96 -20.89
C ASP A 483 -5.05 16.80 -20.23
N PHE A 484 -6.04 16.15 -19.60
CA PHE A 484 -7.06 16.83 -18.82
C PHE A 484 -7.49 16.01 -17.60
N VAL A 485 -7.80 16.69 -16.51
CA VAL A 485 -8.50 16.11 -15.36
C VAL A 485 -9.80 16.86 -15.14
N ALA A 486 -10.92 16.14 -15.27
CA ALA A 486 -12.24 16.67 -14.95
C ALA A 486 -12.60 16.32 -13.50
N THR A 487 -12.87 17.33 -12.67
CA THR A 487 -13.32 17.14 -11.28
C THR A 487 -14.84 17.26 -11.24
N VAL A 488 -15.50 16.20 -10.75
CA VAL A 488 -16.98 16.12 -10.69
C VAL A 488 -17.52 16.13 -9.27
N GLY A 489 -16.65 15.95 -8.28
CA GLY A 489 -16.96 16.08 -6.87
C GLY A 489 -15.73 15.75 -6.01
N GLU A 490 -15.85 15.89 -4.71
CA GLU A 490 -14.75 15.64 -3.79
C GLU A 490 -14.32 14.16 -3.84
N GLY A 491 -13.10 13.91 -4.31
CA GLY A 491 -12.54 12.57 -4.49
C GLY A 491 -12.92 11.86 -5.80
N GLU A 492 -13.80 12.44 -6.61
CA GLU A 492 -14.24 11.86 -7.89
C GLU A 492 -13.69 12.69 -9.06
N ARG A 493 -12.70 12.12 -9.75
CA ARG A 493 -11.98 12.73 -10.87
C ARG A 493 -11.90 11.76 -12.04
N LEU A 494 -11.91 12.29 -13.25
CA LEU A 494 -11.69 11.54 -14.48
C LEU A 494 -10.47 12.08 -15.22
N ALA A 495 -9.49 11.21 -15.48
CA ALA A 495 -8.38 11.50 -16.37
C ALA A 495 -8.86 11.37 -17.82
N ILE A 496 -8.58 12.37 -18.64
CA ILE A 496 -9.00 12.44 -20.04
C ILE A 496 -7.73 12.62 -20.89
N GLU A 497 -7.56 11.74 -21.87
CA GLU A 497 -6.41 11.76 -22.79
C GLU A 497 -6.89 12.02 -24.22
N CYS A 498 -6.18 12.91 -24.90
CA CYS A 498 -6.44 13.34 -26.27
C CYS A 498 -5.41 12.69 -27.19
N ASP A 499 -5.78 11.56 -27.77
CA ASP A 499 -4.92 10.79 -28.67
C ASP A 499 -4.82 11.47 -30.06
N GLY A 500 -3.84 12.37 -30.18
CA GLY A 500 -3.50 13.05 -31.42
C GLY A 500 -2.44 12.31 -32.25
N ASP A 501 -2.57 12.38 -33.58
CA ASP A 501 -1.72 11.64 -34.54
C ASP A 501 -0.24 12.07 -34.54
N SER A 502 0.11 13.22 -33.93
CA SER A 502 1.47 13.79 -33.95
C SER A 502 2.39 13.30 -32.83
N PHE A 503 1.86 12.66 -31.76
CA PHE A 503 2.64 12.40 -30.54
C PHE A 503 2.72 10.93 -30.08
N HIS A 504 1.90 10.03 -30.66
CA HIS A 504 1.78 8.62 -30.23
C HIS A 504 2.08 7.60 -31.34
N GLY A 505 3.32 7.56 -31.83
CA GLY A 505 3.77 6.51 -32.75
C GLY A 505 3.89 5.13 -32.07
N PRO A 506 4.02 4.03 -32.85
CA PRO A 506 4.09 2.65 -32.31
C PRO A 506 5.20 2.44 -31.28
N ASP A 507 6.31 3.17 -31.42
CA ASP A 507 7.49 3.05 -30.53
C ASP A 507 7.23 3.60 -29.12
N LYS A 508 6.22 4.46 -28.94
CA LYS A 508 5.83 5.01 -27.62
C LYS A 508 4.68 4.25 -26.97
N TRP A 509 4.03 3.34 -27.69
CA TRP A 509 2.86 2.62 -27.20
C TRP A 509 3.13 1.86 -25.90
N ASP A 510 4.26 1.14 -25.81
CA ASP A 510 4.62 0.39 -24.61
C ASP A 510 4.86 1.30 -23.39
N ASP A 511 5.42 2.49 -23.62
CA ASP A 511 5.63 3.48 -22.57
C ASP A 511 4.31 4.12 -22.13
N ASP A 512 3.39 4.38 -23.07
CA ASP A 512 2.05 4.89 -22.77
C ASP A 512 1.19 3.87 -22.02
N VAL A 513 1.27 2.58 -22.39
CA VAL A 513 0.59 1.50 -21.65
C VAL A 513 1.20 1.32 -20.26
N ARG A 514 2.52 1.41 -20.11
CA ARG A 514 3.18 1.41 -18.80
C ARG A 514 2.73 2.61 -17.96
N ARG A 515 2.74 3.81 -18.52
CA ARG A 515 2.27 5.05 -17.89
C ARG A 515 0.84 4.90 -17.38
N GLN A 516 -0.07 4.47 -18.25
CA GLN A 516 -1.48 4.31 -17.90
C GLN A 516 -1.65 3.28 -16.77
N ARG A 517 -0.98 2.12 -16.82
CA ARG A 517 -1.04 1.13 -15.73
C ARG A 517 -0.52 1.68 -14.40
N VAL A 518 0.49 2.55 -14.42
CA VAL A 518 0.98 3.20 -13.19
C VAL A 518 -0.11 4.09 -12.60
N LEU A 519 -0.74 4.93 -13.44
CA LEU A 519 -1.79 5.86 -13.02
C LEU A 519 -3.08 5.14 -12.58
N GLU A 520 -3.49 4.08 -13.27
CA GLU A 520 -4.65 3.26 -12.87
C GLU A 520 -4.43 2.57 -11.51
N ARG A 521 -3.20 2.11 -11.21
CA ARG A 521 -2.87 1.57 -9.88
C ARG A 521 -2.97 2.61 -8.77
N LEU A 522 -2.83 3.90 -9.09
CA LEU A 522 -3.04 5.01 -8.15
C LEU A 522 -4.53 5.33 -7.95
N GLY A 523 -5.43 4.70 -8.71
CA GLY A 523 -6.86 4.95 -8.65
C GLY A 523 -7.38 5.90 -9.73
N TRP A 524 -6.54 6.31 -10.69
CA TRP A 524 -7.00 7.12 -11.82
C TRP A 524 -7.87 6.29 -12.77
N ASN A 525 -9.02 6.87 -13.12
CA ASN A 525 -9.89 6.34 -14.17
C ASN A 525 -9.66 7.14 -15.44
N PHE A 526 -9.41 6.46 -16.56
CA PHE A 526 -9.15 7.11 -17.84
C PHE A 526 -10.37 7.08 -18.76
N TRP A 527 -10.51 8.14 -19.54
CA TRP A 527 -11.29 8.18 -20.77
C TRP A 527 -10.40 8.74 -21.88
N ARG A 528 -10.53 8.22 -23.10
CA ARG A 528 -9.68 8.61 -24.24
C ARG A 528 -10.54 8.99 -25.42
N VAL A 529 -10.09 9.97 -26.18
CA VAL A 529 -10.67 10.34 -27.48
C VAL A 529 -9.58 10.49 -28.52
N ARG A 530 -9.78 9.85 -29.68
CA ARG A 530 -8.89 10.02 -30.83
C ARG A 530 -9.27 11.26 -31.61
N ALA A 531 -8.27 12.00 -32.07
CA ALA A 531 -8.47 13.16 -32.94
C ALA A 531 -9.30 12.80 -34.18
N SER A 532 -9.01 11.65 -34.79
CA SER A 532 -9.75 11.16 -35.97
C SER A 532 -11.24 10.94 -35.70
N ALA A 533 -11.62 10.41 -34.53
CA ALA A 533 -13.01 10.18 -34.16
C ALA A 533 -13.71 11.51 -33.85
N PHE A 534 -13.04 12.36 -33.06
CA PHE A 534 -13.55 13.67 -32.70
C PHE A 534 -13.80 14.58 -33.92
N TYR A 535 -12.90 14.63 -34.89
CA TYR A 535 -13.12 15.47 -36.09
C TYR A 535 -14.07 14.85 -37.11
N LEU A 536 -14.35 13.54 -37.02
CA LEU A 536 -15.37 12.88 -37.84
C LEU A 536 -16.77 13.27 -37.36
N ASP A 537 -17.05 13.07 -36.07
CA ASP A 537 -18.26 13.51 -35.39
C ASP A 537 -17.94 13.88 -33.93
N PRO A 538 -17.80 15.18 -33.60
CA PRO A 538 -17.47 15.61 -32.25
C PRO A 538 -18.55 15.29 -31.22
N GLU A 539 -19.83 15.30 -31.61
CA GLU A 539 -20.93 15.05 -30.68
C GLU A 539 -20.97 13.58 -30.30
N GLU A 540 -20.90 12.69 -31.30
CA GLU A 540 -20.85 11.24 -31.07
C GLU A 540 -19.60 10.84 -30.28
N ALA A 541 -18.43 11.38 -30.64
CA ALA A 541 -17.17 11.06 -29.99
C ALA A 541 -17.12 11.49 -28.50
N MET A 542 -17.78 12.59 -28.13
CA MET A 542 -17.79 13.10 -26.76
C MET A 542 -18.92 12.51 -25.91
N GLN A 543 -19.93 11.89 -26.51
CA GLN A 543 -21.09 11.34 -25.80
C GLN A 543 -20.71 10.36 -24.67
N PRO A 544 -19.77 9.40 -24.86
CA PRO A 544 -19.36 8.49 -23.79
C PRO A 544 -18.66 9.20 -22.62
N LEU A 545 -17.97 10.33 -22.87
CA LEU A 545 -17.39 11.15 -21.80
C LEU A 545 -18.50 11.71 -20.90
N TRP A 546 -19.56 12.25 -21.51
CA TRP A 546 -20.67 12.83 -20.77
C TRP A 546 -21.37 11.81 -19.88
N GLU A 547 -21.63 10.61 -20.41
CA GLU A 547 -22.25 9.51 -19.64
C GLU A 547 -21.37 9.08 -18.46
N ARG A 548 -20.05 9.03 -18.66
CA ARG A 548 -19.08 8.65 -17.62
C ARG A 548 -18.98 9.73 -16.54
N LEU A 549 -18.91 11.00 -16.92
CA LEU A 549 -18.88 12.13 -15.98
C LEU A 549 -20.17 12.23 -15.17
N GLU A 550 -21.35 12.03 -15.77
CA GLU A 550 -22.62 12.01 -15.04
C GLU A 550 -22.74 10.82 -14.07
N THR A 551 -22.20 9.66 -14.46
CA THR A 551 -22.12 8.49 -13.56
C THR A 551 -21.24 8.79 -12.35
N LEU A 552 -20.09 9.44 -12.56
CA LEU A 552 -19.18 9.84 -11.48
C LEU A 552 -19.81 10.93 -10.59
N LYS A 553 -20.48 11.93 -11.16
CA LYS A 553 -21.24 12.95 -10.38
C LYS A 553 -22.25 12.30 -9.45
N ARG A 554 -23.02 11.32 -9.94
CA ARG A 554 -24.00 10.60 -9.11
C ARG A 554 -23.32 9.85 -7.95
N ARG A 555 -22.19 9.17 -8.21
CA ARG A 555 -21.41 8.49 -7.15
C ARG A 555 -20.84 9.48 -6.12
N ALA A 556 -20.38 10.65 -6.58
CA ALA A 556 -19.89 11.70 -5.71
C ALA A 556 -21.00 12.20 -4.77
N ALA A 557 -22.20 12.45 -5.30
CA ALA A 557 -23.36 12.88 -4.52
C ALA A 557 -23.76 11.84 -3.47
N GLU A 558 -23.89 10.57 -3.86
CA GLU A 558 -24.18 9.47 -2.94
C GLU A 558 -23.13 9.34 -1.82
N SER A 559 -21.85 9.55 -2.14
CA SER A 559 -20.76 9.50 -1.18
C SER A 559 -20.75 10.70 -0.23
N ALA A 560 -21.10 11.89 -0.72
CA ALA A 560 -21.26 13.08 0.10
C ALA A 560 -22.42 12.95 1.09
N GLU A 561 -23.58 12.46 0.65
CA GLU A 561 -24.74 12.20 1.52
C GLU A 561 -24.39 11.21 2.64
N ARG A 562 -23.68 10.12 2.31
CA ARG A 562 -23.23 9.14 3.32
C ARG A 562 -22.26 9.75 4.34
N ARG A 563 -21.35 10.62 3.89
CA ARG A 563 -20.41 11.32 4.78
C ARG A 563 -21.16 12.28 5.70
N GLN A 564 -22.07 13.09 5.17
CA GLN A 564 -22.89 13.99 5.97
C GLN A 564 -23.71 13.22 7.01
N ALA A 565 -24.36 12.12 6.63
CA ALA A 565 -25.10 11.27 7.58
C ALA A 565 -24.20 10.66 8.67
N GLN A 566 -22.95 10.32 8.32
CA GLN A 566 -21.97 9.82 9.29
C GLN A 566 -21.47 10.92 10.23
N GLU A 567 -21.23 12.13 9.72
CA GLU A 567 -20.85 13.31 10.49
C GLU A 567 -21.97 13.73 11.45
N GLU A 568 -23.22 13.79 10.99
CA GLU A 568 -24.39 14.06 11.83
C GLU A 568 -24.53 13.01 12.94
N ARG A 569 -24.29 11.73 12.61
CA ARG A 569 -24.31 10.65 13.61
C ARG A 569 -23.19 10.79 14.64
N LEU A 570 -21.98 11.15 14.22
CA LEU A 570 -20.83 11.40 15.10
C LEU A 570 -21.05 12.64 15.97
N ALA A 571 -21.59 13.72 15.40
CA ALA A 571 -21.96 14.93 16.11
C ALA A 571 -23.04 14.65 17.16
N ALA A 572 -24.06 13.86 16.82
CA ALA A 572 -25.09 13.42 17.76
C ALA A 572 -24.50 12.57 18.90
N GLN A 573 -23.55 11.68 18.61
CA GLN A 573 -22.85 10.91 19.63
C GLN A 573 -21.98 11.79 20.54
N ARG A 574 -21.31 12.80 19.98
CA ARG A 574 -20.50 13.76 20.73
C ARG A 574 -21.37 14.62 21.63
N LEU A 575 -22.51 15.11 21.13
CA LEU A 575 -23.48 15.85 21.92
C LEU A 575 -24.02 15.00 23.08
N ALA A 576 -24.43 13.75 22.81
CA ALA A 576 -24.91 12.82 23.83
C ALA A 576 -23.82 12.41 24.86
N ARG A 577 -22.54 12.52 24.52
CA ARG A 577 -21.43 12.35 25.46
C ARG A 577 -21.26 13.59 26.34
N LEU A 578 -21.26 14.77 25.74
CA LEU A 578 -21.16 16.06 26.46
C LEU A 578 -22.34 16.27 27.41
N GLU A 579 -23.56 15.92 27.01
CA GLU A 579 -24.74 15.95 27.88
C GLU A 579 -24.56 15.03 29.09
N ARG A 580 -24.07 13.80 28.89
CA ARG A 580 -23.79 12.88 30.00
C ARG A 580 -22.66 13.36 30.92
N GLU A 581 -21.65 14.01 30.36
CA GLU A 581 -20.56 14.61 31.13
C GLU A 581 -21.05 15.84 31.93
N ALA A 582 -21.90 16.67 31.33
CA ALA A 582 -22.55 17.80 31.99
C ALA A 582 -23.50 17.35 33.12
N GLU A 583 -24.29 16.29 32.89
CA GLU A 583 -25.14 15.68 33.92
C GLU A 583 -24.32 15.13 35.09
N ARG A 584 -23.19 14.47 34.82
CA ARG A 584 -22.27 13.99 35.86
C ARG A 584 -21.61 15.14 36.62
N ALA A 585 -21.23 16.21 35.93
CA ALA A 585 -20.67 17.41 36.56
C ALA A 585 -21.71 18.14 37.43
N ALA A 586 -22.96 18.21 36.99
CA ALA A 586 -24.08 18.78 37.75
C ALA A 586 -24.43 17.93 38.99
N GLN A 587 -24.38 16.61 38.88
CA GLN A 587 -24.57 15.70 40.02
C GLN A 587 -23.39 15.78 41.03
N ALA A 588 -22.18 16.05 40.55
CA ALA A 588 -21.01 16.25 41.42
C ALA A 588 -20.99 17.62 42.13
N THR A 589 -21.76 18.60 41.66
CA THR A 589 -21.85 19.96 42.23
C THR A 589 -23.12 20.22 43.05
N ALA A 590 -24.04 19.25 43.13
CA ALA A 590 -25.21 19.35 44.00
C ALA A 590 -24.79 19.28 45.49
N PRO A 591 -25.13 20.28 46.33
CA PRO A 591 -24.85 20.21 47.75
C PRO A 591 -25.75 19.18 48.42
N SER A 592 -25.15 18.24 49.14
CA SER A 592 -25.81 17.35 50.09
C SER A 592 -26.53 18.19 51.15
N ALA A 593 -27.84 18.36 50.99
CA ALA A 593 -28.70 18.93 52.02
C ALA A 593 -28.88 17.88 53.14
N SER A 594 -28.01 17.95 54.14
CA SER A 594 -28.26 17.36 55.45
C SER A 594 -28.98 18.42 56.29
N THR A 595 -30.26 18.20 56.58
CA THR A 595 -31.00 18.99 57.57
C THR A 595 -30.94 18.24 58.91
N PRO A 596 -30.52 18.89 60.01
CA PRO A 596 -30.58 18.31 61.33
C PRO A 596 -32.00 18.49 61.89
N SER A 597 -32.51 17.51 62.64
CA SER A 597 -33.71 17.71 63.46
C SER A 597 -33.52 17.01 64.79
N ALA A 598 -33.29 17.83 65.82
CA ALA A 598 -33.30 17.46 67.22
C ALA A 598 -34.75 17.50 67.78
N GLU A 599 -34.94 16.71 68.83
CA GLU A 599 -36.17 16.28 69.50
C GLU A 599 -37.13 17.39 69.99
N VAL A 600 -38.44 17.09 69.97
CA VAL A 600 -39.41 17.52 71.01
C VAL A 600 -40.44 16.40 71.27
N HIS A 601 -40.89 16.34 72.52
CA HIS A 601 -41.52 15.27 73.29
C HIS A 601 -43.07 15.18 73.19
N ARG A 602 -43.62 13.95 73.05
CA ARG A 602 -44.90 13.33 73.59
C ARG A 602 -46.28 14.04 73.41
N PRO A 603 -47.48 13.39 73.63
CA PRO A 603 -47.80 12.05 74.18
C PRO A 603 -48.91 11.22 73.44
N ASP A 604 -49.07 9.96 73.90
CA ASP A 604 -50.25 9.05 73.94
C ASP A 604 -51.40 9.13 72.93
N SER A 605 -51.70 7.99 72.27
CA SER A 605 -52.95 7.21 72.50
C SER A 605 -52.94 5.86 71.75
N ALA A 606 -53.28 4.79 72.47
CA ALA A 606 -53.48 3.40 72.01
C ALA A 606 -54.87 3.21 71.36
N PRO A 607 -55.35 1.98 71.04
CA PRO A 607 -54.72 0.73 70.56
C PRO A 607 -55.44 0.16 69.30
N ARG A 608 -54.95 -0.94 68.70
CA ARG A 608 -55.75 -2.16 68.42
C ARG A 608 -54.99 -3.27 67.66
N LEU A 609 -54.98 -4.43 68.34
CA LEU A 609 -55.26 -5.81 67.86
C LEU A 609 -54.28 -6.53 66.90
N ALA A 610 -53.67 -7.57 67.50
CA ALA A 610 -53.13 -8.79 66.88
C ALA A 610 -54.25 -9.64 66.21
N PRO A 611 -53.98 -10.79 65.54
CA PRO A 611 -53.34 -12.00 66.10
C PRO A 611 -52.13 -12.48 65.28
N GLU A 612 -51.05 -12.97 65.88
CA GLU A 612 -50.83 -14.35 66.36
C GLU A 612 -50.92 -15.47 65.31
N THR A 613 -49.76 -16.06 64.99
CA THR A 613 -49.41 -17.49 65.17
C THR A 613 -47.87 -17.53 65.12
N GLY A 614 -47.13 -17.81 66.20
CA GLY A 614 -46.94 -19.13 66.81
C GLY A 614 -45.92 -19.93 65.99
N SER A 615 -44.80 -20.47 66.48
CA SER A 615 -44.39 -20.79 67.84
C SER A 615 -42.95 -21.35 67.80
N THR A 616 -42.12 -21.06 68.83
CA THR A 616 -41.22 -21.99 69.58
C THR A 616 -40.13 -22.81 68.84
N VAL A 617 -38.94 -23.19 69.34
CA VAL A 617 -38.24 -23.16 70.64
C VAL A 617 -36.82 -23.77 70.42
N THR A 618 -35.83 -23.18 71.09
CA THR A 618 -34.57 -23.72 71.69
C THR A 618 -33.61 -24.73 71.01
N SER A 619 -32.32 -24.38 71.15
CA SER A 619 -31.16 -25.17 71.64
C SER A 619 -30.56 -26.34 70.82
N ARG A 620 -29.32 -26.09 70.35
CA ARG A 620 -28.02 -26.84 70.50
C ARG A 620 -28.03 -28.23 71.19
N PRO A 621 -27.03 -29.13 71.00
CA PRO A 621 -25.64 -28.90 70.55
C PRO A 621 -25.00 -29.95 69.59
N ASP A 622 -23.75 -29.66 69.22
CA ASP A 622 -22.61 -30.55 68.89
C ASP A 622 -22.70 -31.67 67.83
N SER A 623 -21.87 -31.53 66.79
CA SER A 623 -20.81 -32.53 66.51
C SER A 623 -19.74 -31.98 65.56
N THR A 624 -18.52 -31.86 66.09
CA THR A 624 -17.23 -32.28 65.50
C THR A 624 -17.02 -32.16 63.98
N ALA A 625 -16.01 -31.38 63.57
CA ALA A 625 -14.68 -31.91 63.22
C ALA A 625 -13.85 -30.91 62.40
N ARG A 626 -12.59 -30.81 62.83
CA ARG A 626 -11.43 -30.11 62.27
C ARG A 626 -11.34 -30.12 60.73
N ALA A 627 -11.11 -28.94 60.15
CA ALA A 627 -10.41 -28.78 58.88
C ALA A 627 -9.17 -27.91 59.12
N GLY A 628 -8.01 -28.46 58.76
CA GLY A 628 -6.71 -27.81 58.88
C GLY A 628 -6.51 -26.68 57.87
N GLU A 629 -5.63 -25.77 58.26
CA GLU A 629 -5.11 -24.67 57.46
C GLU A 629 -4.44 -25.15 56.17
N VAL A 630 -4.76 -24.49 55.06
CA VAL A 630 -3.81 -24.26 53.97
C VAL A 630 -3.91 -22.78 53.60
N MET A 631 -2.87 -22.03 53.95
CA MET A 631 -2.64 -20.64 53.54
C MET A 631 -2.41 -20.57 52.01
N PRO A 632 -3.04 -19.64 51.28
CA PRO A 632 -2.55 -19.22 49.98
C PRO A 632 -1.40 -18.21 50.16
N THR A 633 -0.27 -18.53 49.53
CA THR A 633 0.93 -17.71 49.41
C THR A 633 0.68 -16.37 48.72
N THR A 634 1.09 -15.28 49.37
CA THR A 634 1.10 -13.90 48.87
C THR A 634 2.01 -13.72 47.64
N PRO A 635 1.60 -12.99 46.59
CA PRO A 635 2.51 -12.58 45.53
C PRO A 635 3.35 -11.36 45.98
N SER A 636 4.66 -11.54 46.03
CA SER A 636 5.65 -10.49 46.26
C SER A 636 5.80 -9.60 45.02
N MET A 637 5.23 -8.40 45.02
CA MET A 637 5.70 -7.27 44.22
C MET A 637 6.34 -6.25 45.16
N GLU A 638 7.67 -6.11 45.13
CA GLU A 638 8.35 -5.03 45.85
C GLU A 638 8.12 -3.70 45.12
N ALA A 639 7.47 -2.74 45.78
CA ALA A 639 7.30 -1.38 45.24
C ALA A 639 8.67 -0.67 45.08
N PRO A 640 8.85 0.18 44.06
CA PRO A 640 10.08 0.93 43.86
C PRO A 640 10.45 1.77 45.09
N ALA A 641 11.71 1.77 45.51
CA ALA A 641 12.17 2.51 46.68
C ALA A 641 11.89 4.03 46.61
N ALA A 642 11.78 4.59 45.39
CA ALA A 642 11.41 5.97 45.16
C ALA A 642 9.98 6.29 45.62
N ASP A 643 9.04 5.36 45.42
CA ASP A 643 7.63 5.54 45.78
C ASP A 643 7.45 5.42 47.30
N ILE A 644 8.14 4.47 47.93
CA ILE A 644 8.18 4.32 49.39
C ILE A 644 8.76 5.58 50.05
N ARG A 645 9.80 6.19 49.46
CA ARG A 645 10.40 7.44 49.94
C ARG A 645 9.46 8.63 49.80
N ARG A 646 8.80 8.74 48.65
CA ARG A 646 7.84 9.82 48.38
C ARG A 646 6.67 9.75 49.36
N TRP A 647 6.12 8.55 49.57
CA TRP A 647 5.07 8.30 50.55
C TRP A 647 5.53 8.59 51.98
N ALA A 648 6.73 8.16 52.37
CA ALA A 648 7.28 8.42 53.71
C ALA A 648 7.43 9.92 53.99
N LEU A 649 7.98 10.68 53.04
CA LEU A 649 8.11 12.14 53.15
C LEU A 649 6.74 12.84 53.22
N GLN A 650 5.76 12.38 52.43
CA GLN A 650 4.39 12.93 52.46
C GLN A 650 3.65 12.65 53.77
N ASN A 651 4.00 11.57 54.47
CA ASN A 651 3.39 11.19 55.75
C ASN A 651 4.24 11.57 56.97
N GLY A 652 5.22 12.47 56.80
CA GLY A 652 6.05 12.99 57.88
C GLY A 652 7.04 11.99 58.49
N ILE A 653 7.31 10.87 57.81
CA ILE A 653 8.26 9.84 58.24
C ILE A 653 9.67 10.23 57.74
N PRO A 654 10.65 10.47 58.62
CA PRO A 654 11.97 10.94 58.22
C PRO A 654 12.75 9.84 57.48
N VAL A 655 13.07 10.10 56.20
CA VAL A 655 13.89 9.22 55.36
C VAL A 655 14.97 10.04 54.64
N GLY A 656 16.24 9.64 54.75
CA GLY A 656 17.36 10.37 54.13
C GLY A 656 17.38 10.20 52.60
N GLY A 657 17.73 11.25 51.84
CA GLY A 657 17.56 11.34 50.36
C GLY A 657 18.27 10.29 49.49
N ARG A 658 19.28 9.57 50.00
CA ARG A 658 19.93 8.40 49.35
C ARG A 658 20.29 7.36 50.42
N GLY A 659 20.04 6.07 50.15
CA GLY A 659 20.36 4.97 51.07
C GLY A 659 19.34 3.84 51.11
N ARG A 660 19.61 2.79 51.90
CA ARG A 660 18.68 1.66 52.11
C ARG A 660 17.52 2.10 53.01
N LEU A 661 16.28 1.83 52.60
CA LEU A 661 15.10 2.10 53.43
C LEU A 661 15.00 1.08 54.57
N SER A 662 14.63 1.53 55.77
CA SER A 662 14.47 0.62 56.90
C SER A 662 13.29 -0.34 56.67
N PRO A 663 13.33 -1.55 57.24
CA PRO A 663 12.22 -2.50 57.16
C PRO A 663 10.90 -1.89 57.68
N GLU A 664 10.95 -1.08 58.74
CA GLU A 664 9.75 -0.47 59.32
C GLU A 664 9.06 0.49 58.33
N VAL A 665 9.83 1.27 57.55
CA VAL A 665 9.27 2.21 56.55
C VAL A 665 8.62 1.45 55.38
N LYS A 666 9.23 0.35 54.94
CA LYS A 666 8.67 -0.49 53.87
C LYS A 666 7.37 -1.16 54.33
N GLU A 667 7.34 -1.63 55.57
CA GLU A 667 6.18 -2.31 56.14
C GLU A 667 5.04 -1.32 56.42
N ALA A 668 5.35 -0.09 56.87
CA ALA A 668 4.38 0.99 57.01
C ALA A 668 3.75 1.38 55.66
N TYR A 669 4.55 1.44 54.59
CA TYR A 669 4.05 1.69 53.23
C TYR A 669 3.07 0.60 52.77
N ILE A 670 3.42 -0.67 52.98
CA ILE A 670 2.54 -1.80 52.62
C ILE A 670 1.25 -1.75 53.45
N ARG A 671 1.34 -1.47 54.75
CA ARG A 671 0.16 -1.35 55.62
C ARG A 671 -0.77 -0.24 55.16
N ALA A 672 -0.23 0.92 54.77
CA ALA A 672 -1.01 2.04 54.27
C ALA A 672 -1.73 1.76 52.95
N GLN A 673 -1.10 0.98 52.06
CA GLN A 673 -1.70 0.53 50.78
C GLN A 673 -2.86 -0.46 50.99
N VAL A 674 -2.83 -1.25 52.07
CA VAL A 674 -3.87 -2.24 52.39
C VAL A 674 -5.12 -1.59 53.03
N THR A 675 -4.98 -0.43 53.68
CA THR A 675 -6.10 0.29 54.34
C THR A 675 -6.90 1.24 53.44
N GLN A 676 -6.55 1.41 52.16
CA GLN A 676 -7.39 2.18 51.24
C GLN A 676 -8.57 1.31 50.74
N PRO A 677 -9.83 1.79 50.83
CA PRO A 677 -10.95 1.07 50.25
C PRO A 677 -10.83 1.07 48.72
N ASN A 678 -10.52 -0.10 48.17
CA ASN A 678 -10.43 -0.36 46.73
C ASN A 678 -11.74 -0.02 46.01
N ALA A 679 -11.65 0.89 45.03
CA ALA A 679 -12.64 0.97 43.95
C ALA A 679 -12.55 -0.30 43.09
N GLN A 680 -13.72 -0.90 42.83
CA GLN A 680 -13.90 -2.18 42.16
C GLN A 680 -13.26 -2.19 40.76
N VAL A 681 -12.26 -3.06 40.57
CA VAL A 681 -11.89 -3.57 39.24
C VAL A 681 -12.77 -4.79 38.96
N SER A 682 -13.80 -4.59 38.15
CA SER A 682 -14.64 -5.69 37.64
C SER A 682 -13.81 -6.59 36.73
N ARG A 683 -13.56 -7.82 37.18
CA ARG A 683 -13.15 -8.94 36.34
C ARG A 683 -14.33 -9.33 35.44
N VAL A 684 -14.13 -9.32 34.13
CA VAL A 684 -15.04 -9.96 33.17
C VAL A 684 -14.39 -11.24 32.66
N ASN A 685 -15.06 -12.38 32.90
CA ASN A 685 -14.74 -13.69 32.34
C ASN A 685 -14.98 -13.72 30.82
N PRO A 686 -14.16 -14.42 30.01
CA PRO A 686 -14.42 -14.60 28.60
C PRO A 686 -15.31 -15.83 28.36
N THR A 687 -16.63 -15.72 28.55
CA THR A 687 -17.59 -16.75 28.10
C THR A 687 -18.98 -16.17 27.84
N THR A 688 -19.19 -15.52 26.70
CA THR A 688 -20.48 -15.61 25.96
C THR A 688 -20.28 -15.18 24.51
N ARG A 689 -20.51 -16.10 23.56
CA ARG A 689 -20.62 -15.81 22.12
C ARG A 689 -21.96 -15.10 21.89
N HIS A 690 -21.94 -13.85 21.46
CA HIS A 690 -23.09 -13.25 20.76
C HIS A 690 -22.77 -13.16 19.28
N ARG A 691 -23.50 -13.97 18.53
CA ARG A 691 -23.57 -14.02 17.06
C ARG A 691 -24.47 -12.87 16.62
N VAL A 692 -23.90 -11.86 15.96
CA VAL A 692 -24.68 -10.85 15.25
C VAL A 692 -24.96 -11.40 13.86
N GLU A 693 -26.20 -11.82 13.62
CA GLU A 693 -26.74 -12.11 12.31
C GLU A 693 -26.98 -10.80 11.57
N ILE A 694 -26.25 -10.61 10.46
CA ILE A 694 -26.60 -9.61 9.45
C ILE A 694 -27.50 -10.33 8.45
N ASP A 695 -28.79 -10.03 8.57
CA ASP A 695 -29.84 -10.49 7.67
C ASP A 695 -29.69 -9.73 6.33
N ARG A 696 -29.31 -10.44 5.28
CA ARG A 696 -29.43 -9.97 3.89
C ARG A 696 -30.47 -10.88 3.22
N PRO A 697 -31.51 -10.34 2.56
CA PRO A 697 -32.48 -11.16 1.86
C PRO A 697 -31.76 -11.91 0.73
N ARG A 698 -31.58 -13.22 0.95
CA ARG A 698 -31.20 -14.17 -0.09
C ARG A 698 -32.46 -14.56 -0.83
N THR A 699 -32.61 -14.06 -2.04
CA THR A 699 -33.52 -14.65 -3.02
C THR A 699 -33.07 -16.10 -3.23
N PRO A 700 -33.89 -17.12 -2.92
CA PRO A 700 -33.52 -18.51 -3.13
C PRO A 700 -33.70 -18.83 -4.61
N LEU A 701 -32.58 -18.90 -5.35
CA LEU A 701 -32.55 -19.73 -6.55
C LEU A 701 -32.37 -21.16 -6.08
N GLU A 702 -33.42 -21.94 -6.29
CA GLU A 702 -33.55 -23.35 -5.97
C GLU A 702 -32.30 -24.12 -6.37
N ARG A 703 -31.77 -24.91 -5.42
CA ARG A 703 -30.90 -26.04 -5.75
C ARG A 703 -31.83 -27.19 -6.13
N PRO A 704 -31.80 -27.72 -7.36
CA PRO A 704 -32.23 -29.09 -7.57
C PRO A 704 -31.26 -29.98 -6.80
N GLY A 705 -31.80 -30.85 -5.95
CA GLY A 705 -31.01 -31.80 -5.18
C GLY A 705 -30.08 -32.61 -6.07
N VAL A 706 -28.89 -32.87 -5.55
CA VAL A 706 -27.99 -33.92 -6.03
C VAL A 706 -28.77 -35.23 -6.02
N PRO A 707 -29.04 -35.88 -7.16
CA PRO A 707 -29.29 -37.31 -7.15
C PRO A 707 -27.90 -37.94 -7.02
N GLU A 708 -27.62 -38.48 -5.84
CA GLU A 708 -26.66 -39.57 -5.74
C GLU A 708 -27.15 -40.68 -6.68
N PHE A 709 -26.53 -40.84 -7.85
CA PHE A 709 -26.42 -42.14 -8.53
C PHE A 709 -25.22 -42.16 -9.47
N ALA A 710 -24.56 -43.32 -9.45
CA ALA A 710 -23.30 -43.63 -10.10
C ALA A 710 -23.35 -43.63 -11.64
N ALA A 711 -22.18 -43.38 -12.23
CA ALA A 711 -21.68 -43.71 -13.57
C ALA A 711 -22.68 -44.07 -14.71
N SER A 712 -22.69 -43.26 -15.80
CA SER A 712 -22.17 -43.63 -17.14
C SER A 712 -22.69 -42.72 -18.27
N THR A 713 -21.77 -42.33 -19.18
CA THR A 713 -21.94 -42.11 -20.65
C THR A 713 -22.98 -41.13 -21.23
N GLY A 714 -22.54 -40.30 -22.19
CA GLY A 714 -23.42 -39.78 -23.26
C GLY A 714 -23.08 -38.37 -23.75
N GLU A 715 -22.12 -38.27 -24.65
CA GLU A 715 -21.70 -37.08 -25.39
C GLU A 715 -22.80 -36.48 -26.29
N SER A 716 -22.60 -35.21 -26.67
CA SER A 716 -22.39 -34.94 -28.11
C SER A 716 -21.20 -34.01 -28.28
N SER A 717 -20.05 -34.69 -28.30
CA SER A 717 -18.75 -34.33 -28.85
C SER A 717 -18.85 -34.15 -30.37
N PRO A 718 -17.92 -33.40 -30.98
CA PRO A 718 -17.87 -33.25 -32.43
C PRO A 718 -17.86 -34.60 -33.14
N THR A 719 -18.54 -34.66 -34.29
CA THR A 719 -18.68 -35.89 -35.06
C THR A 719 -17.35 -36.34 -35.68
N ARG A 720 -17.24 -37.63 -35.94
CA ARG A 720 -16.03 -38.26 -36.50
C ARG A 720 -15.64 -37.69 -37.88
N GLU A 721 -16.61 -37.31 -38.72
CA GLU A 721 -16.34 -36.64 -40.01
C GLU A 721 -15.77 -35.22 -39.82
N GLU A 722 -16.21 -34.47 -38.81
CA GLU A 722 -15.67 -33.13 -38.47
C GLU A 722 -14.23 -33.20 -37.94
N LEU A 723 -13.91 -34.26 -37.19
CA LEU A 723 -12.57 -34.56 -36.71
C LEU A 723 -11.64 -35.03 -37.85
N GLU A 724 -12.16 -35.85 -38.77
CA GLU A 724 -11.42 -36.37 -39.93
C GLU A 724 -11.10 -35.25 -40.96
N ASP A 725 -12.02 -34.29 -41.19
CA ASP A 725 -11.80 -33.15 -42.09
C ASP A 725 -10.83 -32.09 -41.50
N ALA A 726 -10.95 -31.81 -40.20
CA ALA A 726 -10.02 -30.94 -39.47
C ALA A 726 -8.57 -31.48 -39.49
N TRP A 727 -8.39 -32.80 -39.56
CA TRP A 727 -7.09 -33.47 -39.57
C TRP A 727 -6.48 -33.61 -40.98
N ALA A 728 -7.28 -33.55 -42.04
CA ALA A 728 -6.85 -33.72 -43.43
C ALA A 728 -6.02 -32.53 -44.01
N THR A 729 -6.09 -31.33 -43.41
CA THR A 729 -5.50 -30.10 -43.99
C THR A 729 -4.01 -29.87 -43.69
N GLY A 730 -3.31 -30.79 -43.01
CA GLY A 730 -1.84 -30.79 -42.94
C GLY A 730 -1.22 -29.75 -41.99
N ARG A 731 -1.82 -29.56 -40.81
CA ARG A 731 -1.35 -28.62 -39.78
C ARG A 731 -0.05 -29.11 -39.11
N ARG A 732 0.82 -28.16 -38.72
CA ARG A 732 2.07 -28.43 -37.99
C ARG A 732 1.77 -28.54 -36.50
N TYR A 733 2.48 -29.37 -35.74
CA TYR A 733 2.35 -29.46 -34.28
C TYR A 733 3.66 -29.04 -33.61
N GLN A 734 3.56 -28.42 -32.43
CA GLN A 734 4.70 -27.99 -31.62
C GLN A 734 4.64 -28.57 -30.21
N LEU A 735 5.82 -28.92 -29.68
CA LEU A 735 6.02 -29.24 -28.27
C LEU A 735 6.39 -27.97 -27.52
N ASP A 736 5.65 -27.63 -26.47
CA ASP A 736 6.04 -26.56 -25.56
C ASP A 736 7.08 -27.04 -24.52
N HIS A 737 7.48 -26.13 -23.63
CA HIS A 737 8.51 -26.38 -22.62
C HIS A 737 8.05 -27.35 -21.51
N SER A 738 6.74 -27.54 -21.35
CA SER A 738 6.14 -28.52 -20.44
C SER A 738 6.04 -29.93 -21.06
N GLY A 739 6.39 -30.05 -22.35
CA GLY A 739 6.28 -31.28 -23.13
C GLY A 739 4.87 -31.54 -23.64
N ALA A 740 3.99 -30.54 -23.65
CA ALA A 740 2.64 -30.68 -24.18
C ALA A 740 2.61 -30.38 -25.69
N VAL A 741 1.79 -31.14 -26.43
CA VAL A 741 1.77 -31.17 -27.90
C VAL A 741 0.53 -30.45 -28.39
N TYR A 742 0.72 -29.39 -29.19
CA TYR A 742 -0.39 -28.58 -29.70
C TYR A 742 -0.28 -28.32 -31.19
N PRO A 743 -1.42 -28.16 -31.90
CA PRO A 743 -1.43 -27.72 -33.27
C PRO A 743 -0.89 -26.30 -33.36
N ARG A 744 0.22 -26.14 -34.07
CA ARG A 744 0.78 -24.86 -34.46
C ARG A 744 -0.16 -24.25 -35.51
N GLY A 745 -0.93 -23.28 -35.06
CA GLY A 745 -2.02 -22.69 -35.84
C GLY A 745 -3.40 -22.91 -35.24
N GLY A 746 -3.50 -23.47 -34.03
CA GLY A 746 -4.80 -23.71 -33.39
C GLY A 746 -5.61 -24.76 -34.13
N GLY A 747 -6.55 -25.37 -33.43
CA GLY A 747 -7.22 -26.58 -33.86
C GLY A 747 -7.28 -27.56 -32.71
N ILE A 748 -7.91 -28.70 -32.97
CA ILE A 748 -8.15 -29.74 -31.98
C ILE A 748 -6.78 -30.31 -31.55
N ASP A 749 -6.53 -30.32 -30.23
CA ASP A 749 -5.28 -30.85 -29.70
C ASP A 749 -5.17 -32.36 -30.00
N LEU A 750 -3.95 -32.90 -29.98
CA LEU A 750 -3.70 -34.29 -30.40
C LEU A 750 -4.50 -35.30 -29.58
N MET A 751 -4.71 -35.05 -28.28
CA MET A 751 -5.48 -35.95 -27.40
C MET A 751 -6.97 -35.87 -27.72
N SER A 752 -7.46 -34.66 -28.02
CA SER A 752 -8.83 -34.42 -28.45
C SER A 752 -9.13 -34.91 -29.87
N ALA A 753 -8.11 -35.04 -30.73
CA ALA A 753 -8.27 -35.44 -32.13
C ALA A 753 -8.28 -36.97 -32.36
N ILE A 754 -7.46 -37.74 -31.63
CA ILE A 754 -7.35 -39.21 -31.80
C ILE A 754 -7.63 -40.00 -30.51
N GLY A 755 -8.03 -39.33 -29.44
CA GLY A 755 -8.28 -39.93 -28.13
C GLY A 755 -7.01 -40.07 -27.28
N ARG A 756 -7.19 -39.99 -25.96
CA ARG A 756 -6.09 -39.99 -24.96
C ARG A 756 -5.19 -41.24 -25.04
N ASP A 757 -5.76 -42.43 -25.23
CA ASP A 757 -5.02 -43.70 -25.17
C ASP A 757 -4.14 -43.92 -26.41
N ALA A 758 -4.61 -43.53 -27.60
CA ALA A 758 -3.83 -43.60 -28.84
C ALA A 758 -2.77 -42.49 -28.95
N ALA A 759 -3.03 -41.30 -28.39
CA ALA A 759 -2.10 -40.17 -28.43
C ALA A 759 -0.93 -40.29 -27.45
N LEU A 760 -1.10 -40.99 -26.31
CA LEU A 760 -0.09 -41.05 -25.25
C LEU A 760 1.24 -41.73 -25.65
N PRO A 761 1.27 -42.88 -26.36
CA PRO A 761 2.50 -43.50 -26.85
C PRO A 761 3.30 -42.57 -27.79
N ILE A 762 2.60 -41.82 -28.63
CA ILE A 762 3.16 -40.90 -29.62
C ILE A 762 3.75 -39.66 -28.93
N VAL A 763 3.03 -39.06 -27.98
CA VAL A 763 3.54 -37.95 -27.14
C VAL A 763 4.78 -38.37 -26.34
N ASN A 764 4.81 -39.60 -25.82
CA ASN A 764 5.95 -40.13 -25.07
C ASN A 764 7.18 -40.40 -25.95
N ALA A 765 7.00 -40.91 -27.17
CA ALA A 765 8.08 -41.06 -28.14
C ALA A 765 8.64 -39.68 -28.57
N MET A 766 7.77 -38.69 -28.78
CA MET A 766 8.14 -37.30 -29.11
C MET A 766 8.93 -36.61 -27.99
N ARG A 767 8.55 -36.81 -26.71
CA ARG A 767 9.29 -36.30 -25.55
C ARG A 767 10.68 -36.93 -25.41
N ARG A 768 10.82 -38.24 -25.66
CA ARG A 768 12.11 -38.97 -25.57
C ARG A 768 13.10 -38.56 -26.66
N ALA A 769 12.62 -38.31 -27.88
CA ALA A 769 13.47 -37.86 -28.98
C ALA A 769 13.89 -36.37 -28.86
N ARG A 770 13.18 -35.54 -28.06
CA ARG A 770 13.64 -34.19 -27.67
C ARG A 770 12.85 -33.51 -26.52
N PRO A 771 13.54 -32.87 -25.54
CA PRO A 771 12.90 -31.96 -24.59
C PRO A 771 12.89 -30.50 -25.09
N ALA A 772 11.71 -29.87 -25.10
CA ALA A 772 11.37 -28.45 -25.30
C ALA A 772 11.87 -27.71 -26.59
N GLY A 773 10.94 -27.19 -27.40
CA GLY A 773 11.24 -26.20 -28.47
C GLY A 773 11.59 -26.74 -29.87
N GLY A 774 11.29 -28.01 -30.19
CA GLY A 774 11.38 -28.54 -31.56
C GLY A 774 10.05 -28.51 -32.32
N THR A 775 10.08 -28.39 -33.64
CA THR A 775 8.86 -28.47 -34.50
C THR A 775 8.85 -29.74 -35.33
N PHE A 776 7.68 -30.31 -35.61
CA PHE A 776 7.54 -31.49 -36.45
C PHE A 776 6.56 -31.25 -37.61
N LYS A 777 6.74 -31.98 -38.72
CA LYS A 777 5.84 -31.97 -39.87
C LYS A 777 5.48 -33.39 -40.29
N ARG A 778 4.20 -33.64 -40.56
CA ARG A 778 3.71 -34.89 -41.17
C ARG A 778 3.60 -34.73 -42.69
N SER A 779 4.01 -35.74 -43.46
CA SER A 779 3.71 -35.84 -44.90
C SER A 779 2.34 -36.49 -45.14
N ARG A 780 1.74 -36.26 -46.32
CA ARG A 780 0.50 -36.95 -46.74
C ARG A 780 0.62 -38.49 -46.76
N SER A 781 1.84 -39.04 -46.73
CA SER A 781 2.11 -40.49 -46.74
C SER A 781 2.33 -41.14 -45.35
N GLY A 782 2.05 -40.41 -44.25
CA GLY A 782 2.16 -40.94 -42.88
C GLY A 782 3.57 -40.89 -42.27
N VAL A 783 4.46 -40.05 -42.81
CA VAL A 783 5.82 -39.87 -42.28
C VAL A 783 5.90 -38.60 -41.43
N LEU A 784 6.50 -38.68 -40.25
CA LEU A 784 6.68 -37.61 -39.27
C LEU A 784 8.16 -37.21 -39.22
N VAL A 785 8.47 -35.92 -39.40
CA VAL A 785 9.84 -35.38 -39.44
C VAL A 785 10.02 -34.24 -38.44
N THR A 786 11.09 -34.28 -37.64
CA THR A 786 11.45 -33.26 -36.62
C THR A 786 12.48 -32.26 -37.14
N TYR A 787 12.39 -31.00 -36.72
CA TYR A 787 13.32 -29.91 -37.11
C TYR A 787 13.88 -29.12 -35.90
N LYS A 788 15.14 -28.65 -35.98
CA LYS A 788 15.73 -27.55 -35.14
C LYS A 788 16.39 -26.55 -36.06
N ASN A 789 16.16 -25.26 -35.82
CA ASN A 789 16.83 -24.18 -36.57
C ASN A 789 16.78 -24.38 -38.11
N GLY A 790 15.70 -24.99 -38.62
CA GLY A 790 15.51 -25.26 -40.06
C GLY A 790 15.98 -26.62 -40.61
N ALA A 791 16.78 -27.40 -39.88
CA ALA A 791 17.32 -28.69 -40.36
C ALA A 791 16.56 -29.92 -39.79
N PRO A 792 16.33 -31.00 -40.58
CA PRO A 792 15.66 -32.21 -40.10
C PRO A 792 16.58 -33.04 -39.20
N LEU A 793 16.04 -33.59 -38.11
CA LEU A 793 16.80 -34.37 -37.11
C LEU A 793 16.33 -35.82 -36.93
N PHE A 794 15.05 -36.09 -37.13
CA PHE A 794 14.48 -37.41 -36.87
C PHE A 794 13.27 -37.68 -37.77
N VAL A 795 13.10 -38.91 -38.25
CA VAL A 795 12.05 -39.32 -39.20
C VAL A 795 11.43 -40.66 -38.77
N MET A 796 10.10 -40.73 -38.70
CA MET A 796 9.35 -41.95 -38.33
C MET A 796 8.15 -42.15 -39.25
N ARG A 797 7.80 -43.39 -39.62
CA ARG A 797 6.63 -43.70 -40.45
C ARG A 797 5.56 -44.42 -39.63
N VAL A 798 4.33 -43.90 -39.64
CA VAL A 798 3.17 -44.47 -38.95
C VAL A 798 2.00 -44.56 -39.95
N PRO A 799 1.52 -45.77 -40.29
CA PRO A 799 0.42 -45.96 -41.25
C PRO A 799 -0.86 -45.26 -40.77
N PRO A 800 -1.65 -44.60 -41.65
CA PRO A 800 -2.86 -43.86 -41.26
C PRO A 800 -3.89 -44.68 -40.48
N GLU A 801 -4.02 -45.97 -40.79
CA GLU A 801 -4.96 -46.91 -40.15
C GLU A 801 -4.57 -47.34 -38.72
N SER A 802 -3.31 -47.13 -38.30
CA SER A 802 -2.83 -47.41 -36.94
C SER A 802 -3.13 -46.28 -35.93
N TRP A 803 -3.52 -45.08 -36.38
CA TRP A 803 -3.71 -43.91 -35.51
C TRP A 803 -4.98 -43.96 -34.66
N PHE A 804 -5.94 -44.82 -35.02
CA PHE A 804 -7.26 -44.90 -34.39
C PHE A 804 -7.57 -46.28 -33.80
N SER A 805 -6.67 -47.25 -33.93
CA SER A 805 -6.82 -48.62 -33.38
C SER A 805 -6.11 -48.83 -32.04
N GLY A 806 -5.28 -47.88 -31.60
CA GLY A 806 -4.59 -47.93 -30.30
C GLY A 806 -3.26 -48.70 -30.28
N GLU A 807 -2.81 -49.28 -31.40
CA GLU A 807 -1.47 -49.87 -31.54
C GLU A 807 -0.68 -49.10 -32.62
N PRO A 808 0.34 -48.30 -32.23
CA PRO A 808 1.02 -47.36 -33.13
C PRO A 808 1.96 -48.02 -34.15
#